data_AF-A0A1I6V2Y7-F1
#
_entry.id   AF-A0A1I6V2Y7-F1
#
_cell.length_a   1.000
_cell.length_b   1.000
_cell.length_c   1.000
_cell.angle_alpha   90.00
_cell.angle_beta   90.00
_cell.angle_gamma   90.00
#
_symmetry.space_group_name_H-M   'P 1'
#
loop_
_entity.id
_entity.type
_entity.pdbx_description
1 polymer ?
#
loop_
_entity_poly.entity_id
_entity_poly.type
_entity_poly.pdbx_seq_one_letter_code
_entity_poly.pdbx_strand_id
1 'polypeptide(L)'
;MRYLYKRSHLKIIIALIFIICASLTFPYIIEAETSDILKGIAKHNSVSVYNNTDNDRIAIKNYTKGSILYFKNYNEEWYIAEVFKDGQLTMGFISSDDIELLNLTNQKNLIGLSNNKVNIYSKLNSSSTVLKTYRTGHILHYRSYSDEWYQATIYINNQATTGYINKNDVETLDLTSQTLKKGLTISRTTVFTQPNQLSSNLKSYNKGHILTYKSFSDNWFEATVIINDKHHTGYINKNEVETLYQEPQILLNGIAIDKTFVFSKPSSDSSSLKSYKSGHILWYKTFSDNWYEATVFLDDQSYTGYIKKDSVDALSDSNVSLKGYALRHTNIYHQPTRSSNIIKSYPEGHLLSYEDFSGNWYRAKVYLNNRLITGYLLKQDTRDQHKTSDIISQYALNPETAVYSELSAVSNPIKTYRYGKKLLVRPFTDSWYSAEVYKNNRLTKGYIKKSDTTSQLPTSKNIVNPNQVYTYSQMKSDIIKLKEQYPHLITIKSVGTSLNGRDIPLVKLGIGDTKITINGSHHAREWITTNLIMEQIDYYSSAYVNRTFLNGLDIRELLNNVSIYFVPMVNPDGVLLNQHGPAQFSNAQQLLSINNNDNDFSSWKANSRGVDLNRQYPAGWNRITNNSIGPSSENYKGSAPLTEPESRAMYNFAKKHDFKTHVSYHSTGEVIYWSYNATGSLLRTSENIAKLISDETGYGLMYNSYIYSNGGYTDWVIDSLKKPGFTIEISPFVANKPTPLSNFTRIWNQNKAIPAILMNEAHINRFNR
;
A
#
# COMPACT_ATOMS: atom_id res chain seq x y z
N MET A 1 -49.52 -38.42 65.74
CA MET A 1 -50.00 -39.30 66.83
C MET A 1 -49.55 -40.73 66.51
N ARG A 2 -48.66 -41.34 67.32
CA ARG A 2 -48.02 -42.69 67.12
C ARG A 2 -47.11 -42.81 65.85
N TYR A 3 -46.05 -43.64 65.70
CA TYR A 3 -45.57 -44.95 66.25
C TYR A 3 -46.19 -46.21 65.58
N LEU A 4 -45.47 -47.24 65.06
CA LEU A 4 -44.04 -47.65 64.90
C LEU A 4 -43.89 -48.35 63.51
N TYR A 5 -42.76 -48.62 62.81
CA TYR A 5 -41.29 -48.75 63.04
C TYR A 5 -40.77 -50.21 63.21
N LYS A 6 -39.66 -50.58 62.50
CA LYS A 6 -38.88 -51.87 62.39
C LYS A 6 -39.08 -52.67 61.07
N ARG A 7 -38.10 -53.41 60.50
CA ARG A 7 -36.60 -53.43 60.57
C ARG A 7 -36.04 -54.40 59.49
N SER A 8 -34.84 -54.15 58.94
CA SER A 8 -33.63 -55.05 59.01
C SER A 8 -32.53 -54.73 57.96
N HIS A 9 -31.27 -54.60 58.45
CA HIS A 9 -29.93 -54.90 57.86
C HIS A 9 -29.55 -54.46 56.40
N LEU A 10 -28.28 -54.23 55.99
CA LEU A 10 -26.95 -54.52 56.58
C LEU A 10 -25.82 -53.52 56.13
N LYS A 11 -24.90 -53.19 57.06
CA LYS A 11 -23.49 -52.68 57.06
C LYS A 11 -22.75 -52.20 55.77
N ILE A 12 -22.12 -50.99 55.70
CA ILE A 12 -20.75 -50.48 56.13
C ILE A 12 -19.62 -50.54 55.05
N ILE A 13 -18.80 -49.45 54.95
CA ILE A 13 -17.35 -49.25 54.61
C ILE A 13 -17.17 -47.81 53.98
N ILE A 14 -16.27 -46.84 54.29
CA ILE A 14 -14.99 -46.63 55.07
C ILE A 14 -13.70 -46.78 54.20
N ALA A 15 -12.69 -45.89 54.10
CA ALA A 15 -12.34 -44.53 54.63
C ALA A 15 -11.83 -43.63 53.45
N LEU A 16 -11.32 -42.37 53.50
CA LEU A 16 -10.75 -41.44 54.51
C LEU A 16 -9.25 -41.63 54.91
N ILE A 17 -8.59 -40.53 55.37
CA ILE A 17 -7.20 -40.39 55.91
C ILE A 17 -6.10 -40.48 54.79
N PHE A 18 -4.93 -39.78 54.72
CA PHE A 18 -3.98 -39.15 55.69
C PHE A 18 -3.40 -37.77 55.26
N ILE A 19 -2.59 -37.16 56.16
CA ILE A 19 -2.02 -35.81 56.19
C ILE A 19 -0.60 -35.85 56.84
N ILE A 20 0.31 -34.89 56.51
CA ILE A 20 1.65 -34.65 57.14
C ILE A 20 2.70 -35.76 56.87
N CYS A 21 3.95 -35.53 56.45
CA CYS A 21 4.76 -34.32 56.15
C CYS A 21 5.91 -34.71 55.14
N ALA A 22 6.98 -33.95 54.80
CA ALA A 22 7.55 -32.70 55.30
C ALA A 22 8.39 -31.93 54.23
N SER A 23 8.86 -30.72 54.59
CA SER A 23 10.04 -29.97 54.10
C SER A 23 10.54 -30.14 52.65
N LEU A 24 10.32 -29.11 51.80
CA LEU A 24 11.33 -28.06 51.53
C LEU A 24 10.73 -26.87 50.71
N THR A 25 10.80 -25.67 51.31
CA THR A 25 10.77 -24.31 50.70
C THR A 25 9.67 -23.88 49.69
N PHE A 26 8.91 -22.85 50.09
CA PHE A 26 7.98 -21.97 49.31
C PHE A 26 8.73 -20.98 48.37
N PRO A 27 8.05 -20.09 47.58
CA PRO A 27 6.60 -19.84 47.40
C PRO A 27 6.12 -20.06 45.92
N TYR A 28 4.89 -19.81 45.47
CA TYR A 28 3.78 -18.95 45.94
C TYR A 28 2.43 -19.57 45.56
N ILE A 29 1.39 -19.42 46.39
CA ILE A 29 0.01 -19.85 46.09
C ILE A 29 -0.90 -18.64 46.20
N ILE A 30 -1.69 -18.36 45.15
CA ILE A 30 -2.80 -17.40 45.18
C ILE A 30 -4.08 -18.17 45.55
N GLU A 31 -4.93 -17.55 46.35
CA GLU A 31 -6.19 -18.13 46.81
C GLU A 31 -7.17 -18.37 45.64
N ALA A 32 -7.85 -19.50 45.66
CA ALA A 32 -8.76 -19.88 44.58
C ALA A 32 -10.14 -19.21 44.77
N GLU A 33 -10.36 -18.09 44.08
CA GLU A 33 -11.72 -17.61 43.82
C GLU A 33 -12.55 -18.68 43.10
N THR A 34 -13.87 -18.69 43.34
CA THR A 34 -14.79 -19.67 42.76
C THR A 34 -15.03 -19.38 41.27
N SER A 35 -14.09 -19.79 40.43
CA SER A 35 -14.20 -19.74 38.96
C SER A 35 -15.45 -20.47 38.47
N ASP A 36 -16.42 -19.69 37.98
CA ASP A 36 -17.61 -20.22 37.32
C ASP A 36 -17.23 -21.17 36.18
N ILE A 37 -17.96 -22.30 36.09
CA ILE A 37 -17.80 -23.23 34.98
C ILE A 37 -18.49 -22.62 33.76
N LEU A 38 -17.69 -22.05 32.87
CA LEU A 38 -18.12 -21.57 31.57
C LEU A 38 -18.52 -22.73 30.66
N LYS A 39 -19.37 -22.40 29.70
CA LYS A 39 -19.89 -23.35 28.72
C LYS A 39 -19.79 -22.72 27.33
N GLY A 40 -19.37 -23.50 26.35
CA GLY A 40 -19.23 -23.01 24.97
C GLY A 40 -19.39 -24.09 23.92
N ILE A 41 -19.30 -23.66 22.66
CA ILE A 41 -19.39 -24.50 21.46
C ILE A 41 -18.07 -24.47 20.69
N ALA A 42 -17.60 -25.62 20.21
CA ALA A 42 -16.51 -25.69 19.25
C ALA A 42 -16.90 -25.04 17.90
N LYS A 43 -16.20 -23.96 17.51
CA LYS A 43 -16.46 -23.19 16.28
C LYS A 43 -16.01 -23.90 15.00
N HIS A 44 -14.97 -24.73 15.09
CA HIS A 44 -14.30 -25.32 13.93
C HIS A 44 -14.51 -26.84 13.83
N ASN A 45 -14.27 -27.41 12.64
CA ASN A 45 -14.51 -28.85 12.38
C ASN A 45 -13.60 -29.78 13.21
N SER A 46 -12.45 -29.28 13.66
CA SER A 46 -11.64 -29.86 14.72
C SER A 46 -11.16 -28.73 15.62
N VAL A 47 -11.67 -28.67 16.84
CA VAL A 47 -11.15 -27.85 17.94
C VAL A 47 -10.35 -28.76 18.85
N SER A 48 -9.11 -28.36 19.15
CA SER A 48 -8.16 -29.18 19.90
C SER A 48 -7.99 -28.67 21.33
N VAL A 49 -7.91 -29.61 22.26
CA VAL A 49 -7.48 -29.39 23.64
C VAL A 49 -6.03 -29.86 23.74
N TYR A 50 -5.17 -29.02 24.28
CA TYR A 50 -3.72 -29.19 24.31
C TYR A 50 -3.18 -29.46 25.72
N ASN A 51 -1.97 -30.01 25.84
CA ASN A 51 -1.30 -30.25 27.12
C ASN A 51 -0.73 -28.98 27.79
N ASN A 52 -0.35 -27.97 27.01
CA ASN A 52 0.13 -26.66 27.45
C ASN A 52 -0.35 -25.55 26.48
N THR A 53 -0.01 -24.30 26.76
CA THR A 53 -0.37 -23.12 25.96
C THR A 53 0.73 -22.70 24.97
N ASP A 54 1.91 -23.29 25.05
CA ASP A 54 3.11 -22.88 24.32
C ASP A 54 3.11 -23.28 22.82
N ASN A 55 4.21 -22.99 22.13
CA ASN A 55 4.37 -23.26 20.69
C ASN A 55 4.70 -24.74 20.36
N ASP A 56 5.08 -25.56 21.34
CA ASP A 56 5.36 -27.00 21.19
C ASP A 56 4.15 -27.90 21.50
N ARG A 57 2.98 -27.28 21.71
CA ARG A 57 1.77 -27.91 22.24
C ARG A 57 1.24 -29.08 21.42
N ILE A 58 0.85 -30.15 22.13
CA ILE A 58 0.35 -31.41 21.59
C ILE A 58 -1.14 -31.54 21.91
N ALA A 59 -1.95 -31.78 20.87
CA ALA A 59 -3.37 -32.04 21.04
C ALA A 59 -3.62 -33.37 21.78
N ILE A 60 -4.30 -33.30 22.93
CA ILE A 60 -4.68 -34.46 23.76
C ILE A 60 -6.15 -34.87 23.56
N LYS A 61 -7.00 -33.99 23.02
CA LYS A 61 -8.39 -34.31 22.66
C LYS A 61 -8.88 -33.40 21.53
N ASN A 62 -9.62 -33.94 20.57
CA ASN A 62 -10.25 -33.15 19.51
C ASN A 62 -11.79 -33.25 19.60
N TYR A 63 -12.46 -32.13 19.31
CA TYR A 63 -13.91 -31.94 19.31
C TYR A 63 -14.36 -31.42 17.94
N THR A 64 -15.52 -31.86 17.46
CA THR A 64 -16.07 -31.43 16.15
C THR A 64 -16.99 -30.22 16.29
N LYS A 65 -17.22 -29.45 15.20
CA LYS A 65 -18.10 -28.27 15.21
C LYS A 65 -19.48 -28.61 15.79
N GLY A 66 -19.93 -27.79 16.73
CA GLY A 66 -21.20 -28.01 17.45
C GLY A 66 -21.09 -28.91 18.68
N SER A 67 -19.89 -29.37 19.02
CA SER A 67 -19.63 -29.99 20.34
C SER A 67 -19.80 -28.96 21.44
N ILE A 68 -20.42 -29.36 22.55
CA ILE A 68 -20.54 -28.55 23.76
C ILE A 68 -19.36 -28.88 24.68
N LEU A 69 -18.67 -27.84 25.17
CA LEU A 69 -17.55 -27.94 26.09
C LEU A 69 -17.85 -27.17 27.39
N TYR A 70 -17.20 -27.60 28.47
CA TYR A 70 -17.25 -27.01 29.79
C TYR A 70 -15.82 -26.76 30.26
N PHE A 71 -15.54 -25.56 30.79
CA PHE A 71 -14.19 -25.07 31.04
C PHE A 71 -14.21 -23.88 32.00
N LYS A 72 -13.02 -23.40 32.36
CA LYS A 72 -12.80 -22.22 33.21
C LYS A 72 -11.88 -21.23 32.50
N ASN A 73 -11.92 -19.97 32.90
CA ASN A 73 -10.91 -18.99 32.47
C ASN A 73 -9.52 -19.42 32.94
N TYR A 74 -8.51 -19.21 32.10
CA TYR A 74 -7.09 -19.34 32.48
C TYR A 74 -6.32 -18.05 32.18
N ASN A 75 -6.46 -17.51 30.96
CA ASN A 75 -6.07 -16.14 30.61
C ASN A 75 -6.94 -15.63 29.43
N GLU A 76 -6.57 -14.53 28.79
CA GLU A 76 -7.35 -13.93 27.69
C GLU A 76 -7.38 -14.80 26.41
N GLU A 77 -6.30 -15.54 26.14
CA GLU A 77 -6.13 -16.40 24.96
C GLU A 77 -6.60 -17.86 25.19
N TRP A 78 -6.78 -18.27 26.45
CA TRP A 78 -6.92 -19.68 26.82
C TRP A 78 -7.96 -19.93 27.93
N TYR A 79 -8.76 -20.97 27.70
CA TYR A 79 -9.57 -21.66 28.70
C TYR A 79 -8.86 -22.94 29.17
N ILE A 80 -9.12 -23.35 30.41
CA ILE A 80 -8.67 -24.64 30.95
C ILE A 80 -9.87 -25.59 31.15
N ALA A 81 -9.74 -26.83 30.68
CA ALA A 81 -10.81 -27.82 30.62
C ALA A 81 -10.36 -29.19 31.15
N GLU A 82 -11.30 -29.93 31.73
CA GLU A 82 -11.13 -31.34 32.07
C GLU A 82 -11.52 -32.21 30.87
N VAL A 83 -10.60 -33.05 30.39
CA VAL A 83 -10.83 -33.96 29.26
C VAL A 83 -10.44 -35.40 29.59
N PHE A 84 -11.16 -36.36 28.99
CA PHE A 84 -10.80 -37.77 29.10
C PHE A 84 -9.82 -38.18 28.00
N LYS A 85 -8.57 -38.45 28.41
CA LYS A 85 -7.51 -39.04 27.58
C LYS A 85 -7.23 -40.46 28.08
N ASP A 86 -7.28 -41.45 27.18
CA ASP A 86 -6.94 -42.85 27.46
C ASP A 86 -7.66 -43.46 28.71
N GLY A 87 -8.88 -42.99 28.97
CA GLY A 87 -9.72 -43.39 30.11
C GLY A 87 -9.49 -42.60 31.41
N GLN A 88 -8.45 -41.78 31.50
CA GLN A 88 -8.14 -40.94 32.66
C GLN A 88 -8.61 -39.49 32.44
N LEU A 89 -8.95 -38.80 33.53
CA LEU A 89 -9.22 -37.37 33.52
C LEU A 89 -7.88 -36.61 33.45
N THR A 90 -7.80 -35.58 32.62
CA THR A 90 -6.57 -34.78 32.42
C THR A 90 -6.95 -33.33 32.18
N MET A 91 -6.22 -32.39 32.79
CA MET A 91 -6.36 -30.97 32.49
C MET A 91 -5.74 -30.66 31.13
N GLY A 92 -6.39 -29.81 30.35
CA GLY A 92 -5.82 -29.29 29.11
C GLY A 92 -6.36 -27.92 28.74
N PHE A 93 -5.70 -27.28 27.78
CA PHE A 93 -5.94 -25.89 27.39
C PHE A 93 -6.63 -25.82 26.04
N ILE A 94 -7.60 -24.90 25.91
CA ILE A 94 -8.38 -24.66 24.69
C ILE A 94 -8.27 -23.18 24.36
N SER A 95 -7.96 -22.83 23.11
CA SER A 95 -7.88 -21.42 22.72
C SER A 95 -9.27 -20.77 22.84
N SER A 96 -9.31 -19.53 23.34
CA SER A 96 -10.56 -18.75 23.40
C SER A 96 -11.13 -18.48 22.00
N ASP A 97 -10.26 -18.30 21.00
CA ASP A 97 -10.66 -18.13 19.59
C ASP A 97 -11.36 -19.37 18.99
N ASP A 98 -11.10 -20.58 19.49
CA ASP A 98 -11.72 -21.81 19.00
C ASP A 98 -13.18 -22.01 19.50
N ILE A 99 -13.62 -21.19 20.47
CA ILE A 99 -14.85 -21.41 21.25
C ILE A 99 -15.84 -20.24 21.13
N GLU A 100 -17.13 -20.57 21.01
CA GLU A 100 -18.25 -19.63 21.17
C GLU A 100 -18.81 -19.74 22.60
N LEU A 101 -18.85 -18.65 23.37
CA LEU A 101 -19.39 -18.65 24.74
C LEU A 101 -20.93 -18.65 24.76
N LEU A 102 -21.53 -19.58 25.51
CA LEU A 102 -22.99 -19.69 25.63
C LEU A 102 -23.55 -18.82 26.76
N ASN A 103 -24.12 -17.66 26.42
CA ASN A 103 -24.90 -16.85 27.36
C ASN A 103 -26.27 -17.50 27.63
N LEU A 104 -26.32 -18.40 28.62
CA LEU A 104 -27.54 -19.11 29.02
C LEU A 104 -28.48 -18.31 29.93
N THR A 105 -28.04 -17.18 30.50
CA THR A 105 -28.87 -16.36 31.41
C THR A 105 -29.78 -15.39 30.67
N ASN A 106 -29.34 -14.83 29.54
CA ASN A 106 -30.11 -13.85 28.75
C ASN A 106 -30.88 -14.46 27.56
N GLN A 107 -31.34 -15.71 27.67
CA GLN A 107 -32.04 -16.38 26.57
C GLN A 107 -33.43 -15.77 26.31
N LYS A 108 -33.62 -15.21 25.11
CA LYS A 108 -34.91 -14.68 24.65
C LYS A 108 -35.76 -15.80 24.05
N ASN A 109 -37.00 -15.93 24.54
CA ASN A 109 -38.03 -16.74 23.88
C ASN A 109 -38.53 -16.00 22.63
N LEU A 110 -38.71 -16.73 21.53
CA LEU A 110 -39.03 -16.24 20.21
C LEU A 110 -40.10 -17.10 19.54
N ILE A 111 -40.79 -16.52 18.57
CA ILE A 111 -41.71 -17.21 17.67
C ILE A 111 -41.23 -16.94 16.25
N GLY A 112 -41.17 -17.97 15.42
CA GLY A 112 -40.73 -17.84 14.04
C GLY A 112 -41.57 -18.61 13.03
N LEU A 113 -41.46 -18.17 11.78
CA LEU A 113 -41.99 -18.81 10.59
C LEU A 113 -40.93 -19.76 10.02
N SER A 114 -41.35 -20.90 9.49
CA SER A 114 -40.49 -21.77 8.69
C SER A 114 -40.42 -21.29 7.24
N ASN A 115 -39.25 -20.82 6.80
CA ASN A 115 -39.04 -20.31 5.44
C ASN A 115 -38.99 -21.41 4.39
N ASN A 116 -38.56 -22.60 4.80
CA ASN A 116 -38.48 -23.80 3.97
C ASN A 116 -38.90 -25.03 4.80
N LYS A 117 -38.53 -26.23 4.34
CA LYS A 117 -38.60 -27.47 5.12
C LYS A 117 -37.60 -27.41 6.29
N VAL A 118 -38.06 -27.00 7.48
CA VAL A 118 -37.21 -26.82 8.67
C VAL A 118 -36.97 -28.13 9.39
N ASN A 119 -35.71 -28.48 9.58
CA ASN A 119 -35.29 -29.63 10.39
C ASN A 119 -34.97 -29.19 11.82
N ILE A 120 -35.33 -30.03 12.79
CA ILE A 120 -34.91 -29.93 14.17
C ILE A 120 -33.82 -30.98 14.40
N TYR A 121 -32.61 -30.55 14.72
CA TYR A 121 -31.42 -31.39 14.81
C TYR A 121 -31.14 -31.82 16.25
N SER A 122 -30.53 -32.99 16.43
CA SER A 122 -30.17 -33.53 17.75
C SER A 122 -28.94 -32.87 18.37
N LYS A 123 -28.10 -32.21 17.56
CA LYS A 123 -26.92 -31.43 17.98
C LYS A 123 -26.87 -30.10 17.22
N LEU A 124 -25.94 -29.23 17.62
CA LEU A 124 -25.67 -27.92 17.02
C LEU A 124 -24.89 -28.05 15.69
N ASN A 125 -25.34 -28.96 14.83
CA ASN A 125 -24.67 -29.36 13.60
C ASN A 125 -25.71 -29.96 12.62
N SER A 126 -25.81 -29.42 11.41
CA SER A 126 -26.80 -29.83 10.39
C SER A 126 -26.54 -31.22 9.80
N SER A 127 -25.37 -31.82 10.06
CA SER A 127 -25.07 -33.22 9.73
C SER A 127 -25.50 -34.20 10.83
N SER A 128 -26.07 -33.72 11.94
CA SER A 128 -26.59 -34.58 13.02
C SER A 128 -28.01 -35.08 12.75
N THR A 129 -28.45 -36.10 13.50
CA THR A 129 -29.77 -36.72 13.33
C THR A 129 -30.90 -35.70 13.37
N VAL A 130 -31.71 -35.64 12.32
CA VAL A 130 -32.96 -34.88 12.30
C VAL A 130 -33.97 -35.59 13.20
N LEU A 131 -34.36 -34.92 14.29
CA LEU A 131 -35.34 -35.40 15.26
C LEU A 131 -36.78 -35.22 14.78
N LYS A 132 -37.04 -34.14 14.03
CA LYS A 132 -38.35 -33.78 13.50
C LYS A 132 -38.18 -32.81 12.33
N THR A 133 -39.15 -32.79 11.42
CA THR A 133 -39.18 -31.84 10.30
C THR A 133 -40.54 -31.16 10.23
N TYR A 134 -40.53 -29.87 9.92
CA TYR A 134 -41.71 -29.03 9.71
C TYR A 134 -41.75 -28.53 8.26
N ARG A 135 -42.96 -28.36 7.73
CA ARG A 135 -43.20 -27.78 6.39
C ARG A 135 -43.12 -26.26 6.45
N THR A 136 -42.80 -25.62 5.32
CA THR A 136 -42.86 -24.15 5.13
C THR A 136 -44.18 -23.56 5.65
N GLY A 137 -44.11 -22.39 6.29
CA GLY A 137 -45.27 -21.67 6.83
C GLY A 137 -45.80 -22.21 8.17
N HIS A 138 -45.15 -23.20 8.78
CA HIS A 138 -45.44 -23.62 10.15
C HIS A 138 -44.82 -22.66 11.17
N ILE A 139 -45.55 -22.38 12.25
CA ILE A 139 -45.10 -21.55 13.38
C ILE A 139 -44.28 -22.40 14.34
N LEU A 140 -43.13 -21.89 14.77
CA LEU A 140 -42.19 -22.57 15.65
C LEU A 140 -41.88 -21.70 16.88
N HIS A 141 -41.90 -22.31 18.06
CA HIS A 141 -41.50 -21.68 19.31
C HIS A 141 -40.10 -22.16 19.69
N TYR A 142 -39.19 -21.23 19.92
CA TYR A 142 -37.79 -21.52 20.22
C TYR A 142 -37.17 -20.39 21.06
N ARG A 143 -35.93 -20.57 21.52
CA ARG A 143 -35.17 -19.54 22.23
C ARG A 143 -33.78 -19.35 21.65
N SER A 144 -33.23 -18.14 21.79
CA SER A 144 -31.83 -17.84 21.45
C SER A 144 -30.89 -18.77 22.22
N TYR A 145 -30.01 -19.47 21.51
CA TYR A 145 -29.06 -20.41 22.13
C TYR A 145 -27.62 -20.00 21.87
N SER A 146 -27.26 -19.85 20.59
CA SER A 146 -25.92 -19.49 20.10
C SER A 146 -26.02 -18.53 18.91
N ASP A 147 -24.90 -18.15 18.31
CA ASP A 147 -24.85 -17.28 17.13
C ASP A 147 -25.42 -17.94 15.88
N GLU A 148 -25.21 -19.24 15.68
CA GLU A 148 -25.77 -19.99 14.53
C GLU A 148 -27.10 -20.70 14.83
N TRP A 149 -27.49 -20.91 16.10
CA TRP A 149 -28.60 -21.80 16.45
C TRP A 149 -29.61 -21.22 17.46
N TYR A 150 -30.86 -21.61 17.26
CA TYR A 150 -31.92 -21.58 18.27
C TYR A 150 -32.08 -22.96 18.92
N GLN A 151 -32.62 -23.00 20.13
CA GLN A 151 -33.03 -24.23 20.81
C GLN A 151 -34.56 -24.30 20.92
N ALA A 152 -35.13 -25.47 20.64
CA ALA A 152 -36.57 -25.73 20.70
C ALA A 152 -36.88 -26.99 21.52
N THR A 153 -38.04 -26.99 22.17
CA THR A 153 -38.60 -28.20 22.80
C THR A 153 -39.61 -28.82 21.83
N ILE A 154 -39.35 -30.05 21.39
CA ILE A 154 -40.25 -30.82 20.55
C ILE A 154 -40.78 -32.05 21.28
N TYR A 155 -41.96 -32.52 20.90
CA TYR A 155 -42.52 -33.77 21.42
C TYR A 155 -42.38 -34.88 20.38
N ILE A 156 -41.81 -36.01 20.84
CA ILE A 156 -41.63 -37.27 20.11
C ILE A 156 -42.19 -38.36 21.03
N ASN A 157 -43.16 -39.15 20.56
CA ASN A 157 -43.83 -40.18 21.36
C ASN A 157 -44.30 -39.66 22.75
N ASN A 158 -44.87 -38.46 22.77
CA ASN A 158 -45.27 -37.67 23.96
C ASN A 158 -44.15 -37.30 24.95
N GLN A 159 -42.88 -37.64 24.68
CA GLN A 159 -41.73 -37.21 25.49
C GLN A 159 -41.16 -35.88 24.98
N ALA A 160 -40.95 -34.93 25.90
CA ALA A 160 -40.32 -33.66 25.62
C ALA A 160 -38.82 -33.85 25.34
N THR A 161 -38.39 -33.49 24.14
CA THR A 161 -37.04 -33.66 23.63
C THR A 161 -36.47 -32.31 23.21
N THR A 162 -35.28 -31.98 23.69
CA THR A 162 -34.54 -30.79 23.26
C THR A 162 -33.95 -31.00 21.87
N GLY A 163 -34.15 -30.04 20.97
CA GLY A 163 -33.50 -30.01 19.66
C GLY A 163 -33.07 -28.61 19.26
N TYR A 164 -32.33 -28.51 18.15
CA TYR A 164 -31.72 -27.28 17.67
C TYR A 164 -32.19 -26.92 16.26
N ILE A 165 -32.36 -25.63 15.99
CA ILE A 165 -32.78 -25.08 14.70
C ILE A 165 -31.68 -24.15 14.21
N ASN A 166 -31.24 -24.28 12.95
CA ASN A 166 -30.31 -23.32 12.39
C ASN A 166 -31.03 -21.98 12.16
N LYS A 167 -30.41 -20.84 12.49
CA LYS A 167 -31.09 -19.54 12.33
C LYS A 167 -31.51 -19.23 10.90
N ASN A 168 -30.81 -19.78 9.89
CA ASN A 168 -31.14 -19.55 8.48
C ASN A 168 -32.40 -20.32 8.00
N ASP A 169 -32.85 -21.33 8.75
CA ASP A 169 -34.02 -22.14 8.39
C ASP A 169 -35.36 -21.44 8.73
N VAL A 170 -35.33 -20.44 9.64
CA VAL A 170 -36.50 -19.77 10.21
C VAL A 170 -36.40 -18.25 10.18
N GLU A 171 -37.54 -17.58 10.02
CA GLU A 171 -37.66 -16.13 10.11
C GLU A 171 -38.32 -15.74 11.42
N THR A 172 -37.79 -14.75 12.16
CA THR A 172 -38.37 -14.41 13.46
C THR A 172 -39.55 -13.46 13.26
N LEU A 173 -40.64 -13.66 14.01
CA LEU A 173 -41.81 -12.79 13.94
C LEU A 173 -41.59 -11.51 14.75
N ASP A 174 -41.67 -10.35 14.09
CA ASP A 174 -41.77 -9.06 14.78
C ASP A 174 -43.23 -8.80 15.17
N LEU A 175 -43.61 -9.43 16.28
CA LEU A 175 -44.90 -9.17 16.93
C LEU A 175 -44.91 -7.85 17.72
N THR A 176 -43.75 -7.17 17.86
CA THR A 176 -43.59 -5.99 18.73
C THR A 176 -44.11 -4.70 18.09
N SER A 177 -44.05 -4.58 16.76
CA SER A 177 -44.47 -3.37 16.04
C SER A 177 -45.81 -3.55 15.29
N GLN A 178 -46.92 -3.46 16.04
CA GLN A 178 -48.29 -3.55 15.48
C GLN A 178 -48.78 -2.25 14.80
N THR A 179 -47.98 -1.17 14.80
CA THR A 179 -48.37 0.13 14.22
C THR A 179 -48.57 0.02 12.71
N LEU A 180 -49.74 0.48 12.23
CA LEU A 180 -50.05 0.54 10.81
C LEU A 180 -49.22 1.66 10.12
N LYS A 181 -48.42 1.24 9.16
CA LYS A 181 -47.63 2.06 8.24
C LYS A 181 -48.31 2.09 6.88
N LYS A 182 -47.97 3.10 6.08
CA LYS A 182 -48.24 3.13 4.64
C LYS A 182 -46.93 2.92 3.89
N GLY A 183 -46.98 2.24 2.76
CA GLY A 183 -45.84 2.10 1.87
C GLY A 183 -46.24 2.07 0.41
N LEU A 184 -45.30 2.44 -0.45
CA LEU A 184 -45.49 2.53 -1.89
C LEU A 184 -44.91 1.29 -2.58
N THR A 185 -45.67 0.69 -3.48
CA THR A 185 -45.19 -0.40 -4.34
C THR A 185 -44.11 0.09 -5.30
N ILE A 186 -42.87 -0.40 -5.15
CA ILE A 186 -41.75 -0.04 -6.05
C ILE A 186 -41.69 -0.95 -7.29
N SER A 187 -42.42 -2.06 -7.26
CA SER A 187 -42.58 -3.04 -8.33
C SER A 187 -44.06 -3.42 -8.51
N ARG A 188 -44.38 -4.51 -9.23
CA ARG A 188 -45.73 -5.09 -9.26
C ARG A 188 -45.92 -6.00 -8.03
N THR A 189 -46.23 -5.39 -6.90
CA THR A 189 -46.42 -6.08 -5.61
C THR A 189 -47.63 -7.01 -5.63
N THR A 190 -47.49 -8.20 -5.04
CA THR A 190 -48.62 -9.13 -4.84
C THR A 190 -48.85 -9.40 -3.36
N VAL A 191 -50.13 -9.41 -2.96
CA VAL A 191 -50.57 -9.74 -1.60
C VAL A 191 -50.97 -11.21 -1.58
N PHE A 192 -50.29 -11.98 -0.75
CA PHE A 192 -50.39 -13.43 -0.67
C PHE A 192 -51.28 -13.86 0.52
N THR A 193 -51.91 -15.04 0.42
CA THR A 193 -52.74 -15.62 1.52
C THR A 193 -51.91 -16.08 2.71
N GLN A 194 -50.61 -16.34 2.52
CA GLN A 194 -49.64 -16.69 3.55
C GLN A 194 -48.33 -15.91 3.30
N PRO A 195 -47.42 -15.77 4.28
CA PRO A 195 -46.07 -15.21 4.10
C PRO A 195 -45.16 -16.16 3.29
N ASN A 196 -45.55 -16.46 2.06
CA ASN A 196 -44.87 -17.35 1.12
C ASN A 196 -45.36 -17.03 -0.32
N GLN A 197 -44.43 -16.74 -1.24
CA GLN A 197 -44.72 -16.43 -2.64
C GLN A 197 -45.34 -17.60 -3.43
N LEU A 198 -45.28 -18.83 -2.89
CA LEU A 198 -45.94 -20.01 -3.46
C LEU A 198 -47.40 -20.19 -2.98
N SER A 199 -47.90 -19.31 -2.11
CA SER A 199 -49.30 -19.37 -1.64
C SER A 199 -50.26 -18.63 -2.58
N SER A 200 -51.57 -18.88 -2.46
CA SER A 200 -52.58 -18.27 -3.32
C SER A 200 -52.56 -16.74 -3.24
N ASN A 201 -52.66 -16.07 -4.37
CA ASN A 201 -52.73 -14.61 -4.47
C ASN A 201 -54.11 -14.09 -4.00
N LEU A 202 -54.14 -13.07 -3.14
CA LEU A 202 -55.35 -12.31 -2.82
C LEU A 202 -55.60 -11.20 -3.82
N LYS A 203 -54.57 -10.39 -4.11
CA LYS A 203 -54.65 -9.21 -4.98
C LYS A 203 -53.25 -8.77 -5.43
N SER A 204 -53.11 -8.28 -6.65
CA SER A 204 -51.86 -7.66 -7.13
C SER A 204 -52.06 -6.18 -7.43
N TYR A 205 -51.01 -5.40 -7.23
CA TYR A 205 -50.98 -3.96 -7.39
C TYR A 205 -49.83 -3.56 -8.32
N ASN A 206 -50.03 -2.53 -9.15
CA ASN A 206 -48.97 -1.98 -9.99
C ASN A 206 -48.06 -1.05 -9.16
N LYS A 207 -46.84 -0.79 -9.67
CA LYS A 207 -45.87 0.18 -9.13
C LYS A 207 -46.51 1.57 -8.95
N GLY A 208 -46.20 2.24 -7.86
CA GLY A 208 -46.77 3.56 -7.50
C GLY A 208 -48.14 3.51 -6.84
N HIS A 209 -48.52 2.37 -6.22
CA HIS A 209 -49.73 2.22 -5.41
C HIS A 209 -49.39 2.25 -3.91
N ILE A 210 -50.28 2.79 -3.08
CA ILE A 210 -50.07 2.89 -1.62
C ILE A 210 -50.83 1.76 -0.92
N LEU A 211 -50.11 0.94 -0.14
CA LEU A 211 -50.66 -0.13 0.70
C LEU A 211 -50.54 0.23 2.18
N THR A 212 -51.47 -0.27 2.99
CA THR A 212 -51.43 -0.15 4.46
C THR A 212 -51.08 -1.51 5.07
N TYR A 213 -50.05 -1.53 5.91
CA TYR A 213 -49.49 -2.76 6.48
C TYR A 213 -48.81 -2.49 7.83
N LYS A 214 -48.40 -3.54 8.54
CA LYS A 214 -47.59 -3.50 9.76
C LYS A 214 -46.46 -4.53 9.71
N SER A 215 -45.57 -4.51 10.70
CA SER A 215 -44.54 -5.54 10.83
C SER A 215 -45.15 -6.93 11.05
N PHE A 216 -44.47 -7.97 10.57
CA PHE A 216 -44.87 -9.36 10.79
C PHE A 216 -43.65 -10.25 11.05
N SER A 217 -42.64 -10.18 10.17
CA SER A 217 -41.38 -10.91 10.29
C SER A 217 -40.27 -10.17 9.52
N ASP A 218 -39.05 -10.71 9.43
CA ASP A 218 -37.90 -10.01 8.84
C ASP A 218 -38.10 -9.60 7.36
N ASN A 219 -38.69 -10.46 6.53
CA ASN A 219 -38.90 -10.27 5.08
C ASN A 219 -40.34 -9.94 4.68
N TRP A 220 -41.30 -10.03 5.61
CA TRP A 220 -42.74 -9.83 5.32
C TRP A 220 -43.39 -8.73 6.16
N PHE A 221 -44.35 -8.03 5.55
CA PHE A 221 -45.34 -7.21 6.24
C PHE A 221 -46.72 -7.89 6.18
N GLU A 222 -47.50 -7.74 7.25
CA GLU A 222 -48.93 -8.10 7.26
C GLU A 222 -49.75 -6.89 6.74
N ALA A 223 -50.45 -7.09 5.63
CA ALA A 223 -51.16 -6.06 4.89
C ALA A 223 -52.68 -6.33 4.85
N THR A 224 -53.48 -5.27 4.93
CA THR A 224 -54.94 -5.36 4.84
C THR A 224 -55.40 -4.94 3.45
N VAL A 225 -56.02 -5.86 2.70
CA VAL A 225 -56.62 -5.58 1.38
C VAL A 225 -58.14 -5.62 1.43
N ILE A 226 -58.80 -4.87 0.55
CA ILE A 226 -60.25 -4.91 0.37
C ILE A 226 -60.57 -5.68 -0.93
N ILE A 227 -61.43 -6.70 -0.80
CA ILE A 227 -61.95 -7.54 -1.87
C ILE A 227 -63.46 -7.68 -1.65
N ASN A 228 -64.28 -7.32 -2.64
CA ASN A 228 -65.75 -7.36 -2.56
C ASN A 228 -66.28 -6.74 -1.26
N ASP A 229 -65.80 -5.53 -0.95
CA ASP A 229 -66.10 -4.72 0.23
C ASP A 229 -65.85 -5.38 1.59
N LYS A 230 -65.04 -6.44 1.62
CA LYS A 230 -64.56 -7.12 2.83
C LYS A 230 -63.06 -6.95 3.00
N HIS A 231 -62.64 -6.79 4.26
CA HIS A 231 -61.23 -6.76 4.62
C HIS A 231 -60.68 -8.19 4.68
N HIS A 232 -59.55 -8.41 4.02
CA HIS A 232 -58.77 -9.64 4.09
C HIS A 232 -57.34 -9.30 4.54
N THR A 233 -56.85 -10.06 5.53
CA THR A 233 -55.43 -10.06 5.91
C THR A 233 -54.64 -10.87 4.90
N GLY A 234 -53.48 -10.36 4.49
CA GLY A 234 -52.52 -11.08 3.66
C GLY A 234 -51.11 -10.54 3.88
N TYR A 235 -50.17 -11.02 3.07
CA TYR A 235 -48.74 -10.80 3.29
C TYR A 235 -48.06 -10.25 2.04
N ILE A 236 -47.19 -9.26 2.21
CA ILE A 236 -46.35 -8.67 1.14
C ILE A 236 -44.88 -8.75 1.50
N ASN A 237 -44.02 -8.94 0.50
CA ASN A 237 -42.58 -8.94 0.70
C ASN A 237 -42.09 -7.50 0.91
N LYS A 238 -41.23 -7.27 1.92
CA LYS A 238 -40.72 -5.92 2.22
C LYS A 238 -39.94 -5.30 1.05
N ASN A 239 -39.26 -6.12 0.25
CA ASN A 239 -38.46 -5.64 -0.90
C ASN A 239 -39.31 -5.20 -2.10
N GLU A 240 -40.65 -5.37 -2.03
CA GLU A 240 -41.59 -4.88 -3.06
C GLU A 240 -42.20 -3.51 -2.70
N VAL A 241 -41.93 -2.97 -1.51
CA VAL A 241 -42.48 -1.68 -1.03
C VAL A 241 -41.44 -0.79 -0.32
N GLU A 242 -41.47 0.52 -0.59
CA GLU A 242 -40.79 1.52 0.24
C GLU A 242 -41.76 2.09 1.28
N THR A 243 -41.29 2.43 2.49
CA THR A 243 -42.20 2.96 3.54
C THR A 243 -42.39 4.46 3.38
N LEU A 244 -43.61 4.96 3.55
CA LEU A 244 -43.92 6.39 3.56
C LEU A 244 -43.66 6.99 4.95
N TYR A 245 -43.13 8.20 5.00
CA TYR A 245 -42.97 8.93 6.25
C TYR A 245 -44.34 9.40 6.78
N GLN A 246 -44.60 9.22 8.08
CA GLN A 246 -45.92 9.44 8.69
C GLN A 246 -46.05 10.78 9.43
N GLU A 247 -44.93 11.42 9.76
CA GLU A 247 -44.83 12.64 10.58
C GLU A 247 -44.29 13.81 9.72
N PRO A 248 -44.43 15.09 10.14
CA PRO A 248 -44.72 16.19 9.21
C PRO A 248 -43.68 16.35 8.11
N GLN A 249 -44.17 16.29 6.87
CA GLN A 249 -43.36 16.37 5.65
C GLN A 249 -42.55 17.69 5.63
N ILE A 250 -41.24 17.60 5.85
CA ILE A 250 -40.36 18.75 5.97
C ILE A 250 -40.27 19.44 4.60
N LEU A 251 -40.54 20.74 4.55
CA LEU A 251 -40.32 21.54 3.34
C LEU A 251 -38.82 21.70 3.11
N LEU A 252 -38.36 21.20 1.96
CA LEU A 252 -36.99 21.20 1.50
C LEU A 252 -36.89 21.93 0.15
N ASN A 253 -35.66 22.20 -0.26
CA ASN A 253 -35.34 22.69 -1.59
C ASN A 253 -34.04 22.09 -2.13
N GLY A 254 -33.89 22.14 -3.44
CA GLY A 254 -32.75 21.53 -4.14
C GLY A 254 -32.66 21.97 -5.59
N ILE A 255 -31.50 21.72 -6.19
CA ILE A 255 -31.16 22.09 -7.56
C ILE A 255 -31.49 20.91 -8.47
N ALA A 256 -32.26 21.12 -9.53
CA ALA A 256 -32.41 20.14 -10.60
C ALA A 256 -31.03 19.80 -11.18
N ILE A 257 -30.59 18.54 -11.07
CA ILE A 257 -29.25 18.13 -11.54
C ILE A 257 -29.21 18.18 -13.07
N ASP A 258 -30.17 17.50 -13.69
CA ASP A 258 -30.40 17.46 -15.14
C ASP A 258 -31.83 17.96 -15.46
N LYS A 259 -32.45 17.47 -16.55
CA LYS A 259 -33.87 17.72 -16.82
C LYS A 259 -34.75 16.95 -15.83
N THR A 260 -35.07 17.60 -14.70
CA THR A 260 -35.85 17.02 -13.62
C THR A 260 -37.35 17.07 -13.93
N PHE A 261 -38.03 15.95 -13.78
CA PHE A 261 -39.48 15.82 -14.04
C PHE A 261 -40.26 15.72 -12.72
N VAL A 262 -41.41 16.38 -12.68
CA VAL A 262 -42.46 16.15 -11.68
C VAL A 262 -43.49 15.22 -12.30
N PHE A 263 -43.77 14.11 -11.62
CA PHE A 263 -44.63 13.03 -12.07
C PHE A 263 -46.00 13.07 -11.37
N SER A 264 -47.07 12.60 -12.03
CA SER A 264 -48.43 12.55 -11.47
C SER A 264 -48.62 11.47 -10.40
N LYS A 265 -47.70 10.52 -10.31
CA LYS A 265 -47.56 9.50 -9.25
C LYS A 265 -46.08 9.37 -8.90
N PRO A 266 -45.70 8.80 -7.74
CA PRO A 266 -44.31 8.44 -7.43
C PRO A 266 -43.87 7.21 -8.24
N SER A 267 -43.86 7.34 -9.56
CA SER A 267 -43.36 6.36 -10.52
C SER A 267 -42.91 7.07 -11.80
N SER A 268 -41.72 6.70 -12.26
CA SER A 268 -41.13 7.07 -13.55
C SER A 268 -42.03 6.78 -14.76
N ASP A 269 -42.98 5.85 -14.59
CA ASP A 269 -43.82 5.30 -15.65
C ASP A 269 -45.20 5.99 -15.71
N SER A 270 -45.39 7.04 -14.88
CA SER A 270 -46.58 7.88 -14.87
C SER A 270 -46.38 9.16 -15.71
N SER A 271 -47.48 9.84 -16.04
CA SER A 271 -47.40 11.09 -16.81
C SER A 271 -46.63 12.17 -16.05
N SER A 272 -45.76 12.90 -16.74
CA SER A 272 -45.15 14.11 -16.17
C SER A 272 -46.17 15.26 -16.17
N LEU A 273 -46.28 15.94 -15.03
CA LEU A 273 -47.03 17.19 -14.87
C LEU A 273 -46.20 18.39 -15.36
N LYS A 274 -44.90 18.39 -15.07
CA LYS A 274 -43.99 19.52 -15.35
C LYS A 274 -42.54 19.03 -15.42
N SER A 275 -41.67 19.77 -16.13
CA SER A 275 -40.23 19.51 -16.11
C SER A 275 -39.42 20.79 -16.03
N TYR A 276 -38.27 20.71 -15.37
CA TYR A 276 -37.36 21.81 -15.09
C TYR A 276 -35.97 21.52 -15.66
N LYS A 277 -35.18 22.56 -15.94
CA LYS A 277 -33.83 22.44 -16.51
C LYS A 277 -32.77 22.35 -15.40
N SER A 278 -31.62 21.77 -15.74
CA SER A 278 -30.42 21.75 -14.88
C SER A 278 -30.14 23.13 -14.28
N GLY A 279 -29.83 23.19 -12.98
CA GLY A 279 -29.56 24.42 -12.24
C GLY A 279 -30.79 25.15 -11.68
N HIS A 280 -32.01 24.72 -11.99
CA HIS A 280 -33.23 25.34 -11.45
C HIS A 280 -33.49 24.91 -9.99
N ILE A 281 -33.86 25.84 -9.11
CA ILE A 281 -34.21 25.54 -7.72
C ILE A 281 -35.66 25.07 -7.65
N LEU A 282 -35.89 23.97 -6.93
CA LEU A 282 -37.17 23.32 -6.70
C LEU A 282 -37.48 23.31 -5.21
N TRP A 283 -38.76 23.41 -4.87
CA TRP A 283 -39.28 23.20 -3.52
C TRP A 283 -40.14 21.94 -3.49
N TYR A 284 -39.95 21.13 -2.46
CA TYR A 284 -40.57 19.81 -2.31
C TYR A 284 -40.54 19.40 -0.85
N LYS A 285 -41.15 18.26 -0.50
CA LYS A 285 -41.18 17.75 0.87
C LYS A 285 -40.81 16.28 0.93
N THR A 286 -40.41 15.81 2.11
CA THR A 286 -40.18 14.38 2.37
C THR A 286 -41.46 13.56 2.15
N PHE A 287 -41.35 12.41 1.45
CA PHE A 287 -42.50 11.53 1.16
C PHE A 287 -42.16 10.05 1.39
N SER A 288 -41.12 9.55 0.73
CA SER A 288 -40.60 8.18 0.86
C SER A 288 -39.09 8.15 0.73
N ASP A 289 -38.47 6.97 0.71
CA ASP A 289 -37.03 6.82 0.56
C ASP A 289 -36.50 7.24 -0.82
N ASN A 290 -37.24 6.98 -1.91
CA ASN A 290 -36.81 7.36 -3.27
C ASN A 290 -37.51 8.60 -3.85
N TRP A 291 -38.58 9.10 -3.20
CA TRP A 291 -39.38 10.21 -3.73
C TRP A 291 -39.59 11.36 -2.73
N TYR A 292 -39.71 12.56 -3.29
CA TYR A 292 -40.24 13.75 -2.65
C TYR A 292 -41.62 14.09 -3.23
N GLU A 293 -42.47 14.74 -2.44
CA GLU A 293 -43.75 15.32 -2.87
C GLU A 293 -43.54 16.81 -3.23
N ALA A 294 -44.14 17.29 -4.31
CA ALA A 294 -44.02 18.69 -4.76
C ALA A 294 -45.35 19.23 -5.28
N THR A 295 -45.64 20.50 -4.97
CA THR A 295 -46.78 21.21 -5.55
C THR A 295 -46.33 21.89 -6.85
N VAL A 296 -46.99 21.60 -7.96
CA VAL A 296 -46.80 22.30 -9.24
C VAL A 296 -48.06 23.02 -9.68
N PHE A 297 -47.90 24.23 -10.20
CA PHE A 297 -48.98 25.01 -10.80
C PHE A 297 -49.00 24.81 -12.31
N LEU A 298 -50.19 24.51 -12.84
CA LEU A 298 -50.53 24.43 -14.27
C LEU A 298 -51.87 25.16 -14.43
N ASP A 299 -51.95 26.11 -15.35
CA ASP A 299 -53.16 26.90 -15.65
C ASP A 299 -53.86 27.44 -14.37
N ASP A 300 -53.04 28.03 -13.50
CA ASP A 300 -53.34 28.55 -12.14
C ASP A 300 -53.94 27.54 -11.13
N GLN A 301 -54.09 26.27 -11.50
CA GLN A 301 -54.46 25.18 -10.59
C GLN A 301 -53.23 24.50 -9.99
N SER A 302 -53.31 24.13 -8.70
CA SER A 302 -52.26 23.43 -7.98
C SER A 302 -52.47 21.91 -8.03
N TYR A 303 -51.42 21.19 -8.42
CA TYR A 303 -51.38 19.72 -8.47
C TYR A 303 -50.28 19.19 -7.56
N THR A 304 -50.59 18.18 -6.77
CA THR A 304 -49.57 17.35 -6.11
C THR A 304 -48.92 16.43 -7.13
N GLY A 305 -47.59 16.46 -7.20
CA GLY A 305 -46.78 15.56 -7.99
C GLY A 305 -45.54 15.12 -7.23
N TYR A 306 -44.70 14.33 -7.89
CA TYR A 306 -43.61 13.60 -7.24
C TYR A 306 -42.29 13.77 -7.97
N ILE A 307 -41.21 13.98 -7.23
CA ILE A 307 -39.84 14.18 -7.72
C ILE A 307 -38.98 13.04 -7.20
N LYS A 308 -38.17 12.42 -8.05
CA LYS A 308 -37.25 11.34 -7.66
C LYS A 308 -36.01 11.94 -6.98
N LYS A 309 -35.61 11.47 -5.79
CA LYS A 309 -34.58 12.15 -4.98
C LYS A 309 -33.24 12.32 -5.70
N ASP A 310 -32.82 11.34 -6.49
CA ASP A 310 -31.55 11.37 -7.24
C ASP A 310 -31.54 12.32 -8.45
N SER A 311 -32.67 12.98 -8.76
CA SER A 311 -32.74 14.05 -9.77
C SER A 311 -32.50 15.45 -9.19
N VAL A 312 -32.39 15.60 -7.87
CA VAL A 312 -32.18 16.89 -7.18
C VAL A 312 -31.00 16.87 -6.22
N ASP A 313 -30.21 17.93 -6.27
CA ASP A 313 -29.11 18.20 -5.36
C ASP A 313 -29.59 19.15 -4.25
N ALA A 314 -29.91 18.60 -3.07
CA ALA A 314 -30.48 19.36 -1.96
C ALA A 314 -29.60 20.54 -1.55
N LEU A 315 -30.22 21.68 -1.23
CA LEU A 315 -29.47 22.83 -0.72
C LEU A 315 -28.97 22.59 0.72
N SER A 316 -27.95 23.34 1.11
CA SER A 316 -27.38 23.34 2.46
C SER A 316 -27.73 24.64 3.17
N ASP A 317 -28.28 24.52 4.39
CA ASP A 317 -28.52 25.67 5.30
C ASP A 317 -27.21 26.24 5.89
N SER A 318 -26.07 25.59 5.62
CA SER A 318 -24.76 25.97 6.13
C SER A 318 -24.23 27.24 5.48
N ASN A 319 -24.23 28.34 6.23
CA ASN A 319 -23.55 29.58 5.85
C ASN A 319 -22.07 29.62 6.31
N VAL A 320 -21.43 28.45 6.48
CA VAL A 320 -20.02 28.35 6.86
C VAL A 320 -19.14 28.84 5.71
N SER A 321 -18.39 29.92 5.95
CA SER A 321 -17.38 30.39 5.00
C SER A 321 -16.13 29.53 5.07
N LEU A 322 -15.74 28.98 3.93
CA LEU A 322 -14.59 28.12 3.69
C LEU A 322 -13.55 28.88 2.85
N LYS A 323 -12.31 28.39 2.93
CA LYS A 323 -11.20 28.77 2.06
C LYS A 323 -10.48 27.52 1.60
N GLY A 324 -10.17 27.48 0.32
CA GLY A 324 -9.52 26.35 -0.32
C GLY A 324 -8.75 26.79 -1.55
N TYR A 325 -8.40 25.83 -2.39
CA TYR A 325 -7.67 26.03 -3.64
C TYR A 325 -8.31 25.29 -4.80
N ALA A 326 -8.17 25.83 -6.00
CA ALA A 326 -8.56 25.16 -7.23
C ALA A 326 -7.69 23.91 -7.47
N LEU A 327 -8.32 22.76 -7.75
CA LEU A 327 -7.63 21.49 -8.05
C LEU A 327 -7.21 21.33 -9.51
N ARG A 328 -7.59 22.29 -10.36
CA ARG A 328 -7.35 22.35 -11.81
C ARG A 328 -7.72 23.76 -12.27
N HIS A 329 -7.90 23.98 -13.57
CA HIS A 329 -8.59 25.18 -14.06
C HIS A 329 -10.07 25.14 -13.62
N THR A 330 -10.47 26.03 -12.71
CA THR A 330 -11.78 26.00 -12.04
C THR A 330 -12.62 27.22 -12.41
N ASN A 331 -13.82 26.96 -12.91
CA ASN A 331 -14.77 27.98 -13.35
C ASN A 331 -15.78 28.32 -12.24
N ILE A 332 -16.23 29.58 -12.22
CA ILE A 332 -17.36 30.07 -11.43
C ILE A 332 -18.48 30.46 -12.39
N TYR A 333 -19.66 29.90 -12.18
CA TYR A 333 -20.82 29.95 -13.07
C TYR A 333 -21.92 30.86 -12.51
N HIS A 334 -22.73 31.48 -13.39
CA HIS A 334 -23.87 32.34 -13.00
C HIS A 334 -25.03 31.60 -12.33
N GLN A 335 -25.12 30.28 -12.52
CA GLN A 335 -26.12 29.37 -11.95
C GLN A 335 -25.42 28.05 -11.59
N PRO A 336 -25.95 27.22 -10.68
CA PRO A 336 -25.37 25.94 -10.30
C PRO A 336 -25.59 24.85 -11.38
N THR A 337 -25.09 25.10 -12.58
CA THR A 337 -25.07 24.14 -13.69
C THR A 337 -23.88 24.44 -14.61
N ARG A 338 -23.19 23.41 -15.10
CA ARG A 338 -22.08 23.54 -16.07
C ARG A 338 -22.52 24.18 -17.40
N SER A 339 -23.82 24.21 -17.68
CA SER A 339 -24.42 24.83 -18.87
C SER A 339 -24.58 26.36 -18.76
N SER A 340 -24.29 26.94 -17.59
CA SER A 340 -24.42 28.38 -17.33
C SER A 340 -23.21 29.18 -17.85
N ASN A 341 -23.43 30.46 -18.12
CA ASN A 341 -22.36 31.41 -18.42
C ASN A 341 -21.33 31.46 -17.28
N ILE A 342 -20.05 31.46 -17.64
CA ILE A 342 -18.93 31.58 -16.70
C ILE A 342 -18.75 33.06 -16.33
N ILE A 343 -18.75 33.36 -15.04
CA ILE A 343 -18.43 34.70 -14.49
C ILE A 343 -16.91 34.92 -14.52
N LYS A 344 -16.14 33.91 -14.12
CA LYS A 344 -14.68 33.98 -13.95
C LYS A 344 -14.07 32.58 -13.88
N SER A 345 -12.81 32.46 -14.27
CA SER A 345 -12.04 31.22 -14.16
C SER A 345 -10.73 31.45 -13.44
N TYR A 346 -10.21 30.41 -12.79
CA TYR A 346 -9.02 30.45 -11.95
C TYR A 346 -8.08 29.27 -12.27
N PRO A 347 -6.75 29.49 -12.27
CA PRO A 347 -5.79 28.41 -12.50
C PRO A 347 -5.67 27.49 -11.28
N GLU A 348 -5.08 26.31 -11.50
CA GLU A 348 -4.75 25.35 -10.44
C GLU A 348 -3.92 26.00 -9.32
N GLY A 349 -4.21 25.63 -8.07
CA GLY A 349 -3.53 26.19 -6.89
C GLY A 349 -3.96 27.60 -6.51
N HIS A 350 -4.80 28.28 -7.29
CA HIS A 350 -5.33 29.59 -6.89
C HIS A 350 -6.25 29.48 -5.68
N LEU A 351 -6.13 30.42 -4.74
CA LEU A 351 -6.89 30.44 -3.49
C LEU A 351 -8.30 31.01 -3.70
N LEU A 352 -9.29 30.28 -3.23
CA LEU A 352 -10.71 30.61 -3.37
C LEU A 352 -11.35 30.72 -1.98
N SER A 353 -12.33 31.62 -1.86
CA SER A 353 -13.18 31.75 -0.67
C SER A 353 -14.62 31.54 -1.09
N TYR A 354 -15.31 30.63 -0.42
CA TYR A 354 -16.64 30.18 -0.80
C TYR A 354 -17.46 29.75 0.42
N GLU A 355 -18.76 29.64 0.26
CA GLU A 355 -19.73 29.20 1.25
C GLU A 355 -20.33 27.87 0.76
N ASP A 356 -20.84 27.05 1.68
CA ASP A 356 -21.62 25.87 1.28
C ASP A 356 -22.93 26.28 0.58
N PHE A 357 -23.46 25.40 -0.26
CA PHE A 357 -24.69 25.70 -1.02
C PHE A 357 -25.56 24.48 -1.34
N SER A 358 -24.96 23.35 -1.71
CA SER A 358 -25.67 22.08 -1.98
C SER A 358 -24.72 20.89 -1.85
N GLY A 359 -25.16 19.67 -2.12
CA GLY A 359 -24.29 18.49 -2.18
C GLY A 359 -23.10 18.67 -3.14
N ASN A 360 -23.32 19.15 -4.38
CA ASN A 360 -22.26 19.25 -5.41
C ASN A 360 -21.66 20.65 -5.58
N TRP A 361 -22.33 21.70 -5.11
CA TRP A 361 -21.91 23.10 -5.35
C TRP A 361 -21.55 23.87 -4.08
N TYR A 362 -20.53 24.72 -4.22
CA TYR A 362 -20.25 25.86 -3.35
C TYR A 362 -20.76 27.16 -3.99
N ARG A 363 -20.95 28.21 -3.16
CA ARG A 363 -21.28 29.58 -3.57
C ARG A 363 -20.11 30.50 -3.30
N ALA A 364 -19.60 31.22 -4.31
CA ALA A 364 -18.49 32.17 -4.18
C ALA A 364 -18.93 33.60 -4.50
N LYS A 365 -18.27 34.58 -3.86
CA LYS A 365 -18.43 36.02 -4.13
C LYS A 365 -17.16 36.51 -4.83
N VAL A 366 -17.27 36.96 -6.08
CA VAL A 366 -16.11 37.36 -6.90
C VAL A 366 -16.29 38.71 -7.58
N TYR A 367 -15.18 39.43 -7.74
CA TYR A 367 -15.18 40.72 -8.43
C TYR A 367 -15.08 40.56 -9.95
N LEU A 368 -16.08 41.15 -10.64
CA LEU A 368 -16.12 41.39 -12.07
C LEU A 368 -16.39 42.89 -12.28
N ASN A 369 -15.52 43.58 -13.01
CA ASN A 369 -15.61 45.03 -13.28
C ASN A 369 -15.89 45.86 -12.01
N ASN A 370 -15.11 45.59 -10.95
CA ASN A 370 -15.23 46.16 -9.59
C ASN A 370 -16.59 45.97 -8.87
N ARG A 371 -17.53 45.19 -9.43
CA ARG A 371 -18.76 44.78 -8.77
C ARG A 371 -18.60 43.38 -8.18
N LEU A 372 -19.12 43.18 -6.97
CA LEU A 372 -19.14 41.87 -6.32
C LEU A 372 -20.34 41.06 -6.85
N ILE A 373 -20.07 39.92 -7.48
CA ILE A 373 -21.08 39.02 -8.05
C ILE A 373 -21.04 37.68 -7.31
N THR A 374 -22.21 37.18 -6.96
CA THR A 374 -22.38 35.80 -6.45
C THR A 374 -22.40 34.83 -7.63
N GLY A 375 -21.62 33.77 -7.54
CA GLY A 375 -21.58 32.67 -8.50
C GLY A 375 -21.37 31.32 -7.83
N TYR A 376 -21.36 30.26 -8.62
CA TYR A 376 -21.34 28.88 -8.14
C TYR A 376 -20.14 28.12 -8.71
N LEU A 377 -19.54 27.24 -7.91
CA LEU A 377 -18.44 26.37 -8.34
C LEU A 377 -18.61 24.96 -7.76
N LEU A 378 -18.10 23.97 -8.47
CA LEU A 378 -18.24 22.56 -8.12
C LEU A 378 -17.27 22.18 -7.01
N LYS A 379 -17.76 21.51 -5.96
CA LYS A 379 -16.91 21.05 -4.85
C LYS A 379 -15.73 20.20 -5.33
N GLN A 380 -15.99 19.29 -6.28
CA GLN A 380 -15.00 18.41 -6.93
C GLN A 380 -13.86 19.13 -7.68
N ASP A 381 -13.99 20.43 -7.98
CA ASP A 381 -12.97 21.22 -8.68
C ASP A 381 -12.15 22.10 -7.70
N THR A 382 -12.36 21.88 -6.39
CA THR A 382 -11.72 22.60 -5.28
C THR A 382 -11.33 21.65 -4.15
N ARG A 383 -10.47 22.10 -3.25
CA ARG A 383 -10.24 21.42 -1.98
C ARG A 383 -9.99 22.42 -0.87
N ASP A 384 -10.66 22.20 0.27
CA ASP A 384 -10.49 23.03 1.46
C ASP A 384 -9.04 23.01 1.96
N GLN A 385 -8.60 24.14 2.51
CA GLN A 385 -7.33 24.20 3.25
C GLN A 385 -7.41 23.32 4.52
N HIS A 386 -6.29 22.72 4.94
CA HIS A 386 -6.26 22.06 6.25
C HIS A 386 -6.59 23.07 7.37
N LYS A 387 -7.51 22.72 8.26
CA LYS A 387 -7.92 23.55 9.41
C LYS A 387 -6.91 23.55 10.57
N THR A 388 -5.92 22.66 10.55
CA THR A 388 -4.91 22.49 11.60
C THR A 388 -3.93 23.67 11.63
N SER A 389 -3.84 24.36 12.77
CA SER A 389 -3.03 25.57 12.98
C SER A 389 -1.55 25.32 13.27
N ASP A 390 -1.16 24.06 13.46
CA ASP A 390 0.04 23.73 14.23
C ASP A 390 1.33 24.01 13.46
N ILE A 391 2.23 24.72 14.12
CA ILE A 391 3.56 25.04 13.60
C ILE A 391 4.46 23.84 13.82
N ILE A 392 4.67 23.07 12.74
CA ILE A 392 5.62 21.96 12.74
C ILE A 392 7.02 22.46 12.35
N SER A 393 8.03 21.77 12.87
CA SER A 393 9.40 21.92 12.41
C SER A 393 9.62 21.07 11.15
N GLN A 394 10.34 21.64 10.17
CA GLN A 394 10.88 20.94 9.01
C GLN A 394 12.32 21.38 8.76
N TYR A 395 13.05 20.71 7.88
CA TYR A 395 14.40 21.07 7.45
C TYR A 395 14.48 21.11 5.92
N ALA A 396 15.14 22.12 5.35
CA ALA A 396 15.39 22.24 3.92
C ALA A 396 16.23 21.07 3.37
N LEU A 397 15.79 20.46 2.26
CA LEU A 397 16.45 19.31 1.62
C LEU A 397 17.19 19.65 0.32
N ASN A 398 16.93 20.82 -0.26
CA ASN A 398 17.61 21.27 -1.48
C ASN A 398 18.75 22.25 -1.10
N PRO A 399 19.73 22.52 -2.01
CA PRO A 399 20.73 23.56 -1.81
C PRO A 399 20.08 24.94 -1.60
N GLU A 400 18.95 25.15 -2.27
CA GLU A 400 18.04 26.27 -2.08
C GLU A 400 16.59 25.77 -2.04
N THR A 401 16.09 25.40 -0.86
CA THR A 401 14.64 25.18 -0.65
C THR A 401 13.93 26.53 -0.70
N ALA A 402 13.08 26.71 -1.70
CA ALA A 402 12.41 27.97 -1.99
C ALA A 402 11.05 28.12 -1.28
N VAL A 403 10.70 29.37 -0.96
CA VAL A 403 9.38 29.78 -0.47
C VAL A 403 8.72 30.67 -1.52
N TYR A 404 7.57 30.25 -2.01
CA TYR A 404 6.87 30.84 -3.15
C TYR A 404 5.71 31.73 -2.69
N SER A 405 5.28 32.69 -3.52
CA SER A 405 4.11 33.53 -3.22
C SER A 405 2.77 32.82 -3.43
N GLU A 406 2.76 31.75 -4.22
CA GLU A 406 1.59 30.98 -4.62
C GLU A 406 1.88 29.48 -4.49
N LEU A 407 0.88 28.62 -4.70
CA LEU A 407 1.05 27.15 -4.76
C LEU A 407 1.70 26.67 -6.08
N SER A 408 2.61 27.46 -6.65
CA SER A 408 3.27 27.21 -7.92
C SER A 408 4.78 27.46 -7.82
N ALA A 409 5.56 26.42 -8.13
CA ALA A 409 7.02 26.51 -8.22
C ALA A 409 7.52 27.18 -9.52
N VAL A 410 6.60 27.68 -10.35
CA VAL A 410 6.91 28.55 -11.51
C VAL A 410 6.90 30.03 -11.09
N SER A 411 6.33 30.35 -9.92
CA SER A 411 6.39 31.71 -9.37
C SER A 411 7.79 32.04 -8.83
N ASN A 412 8.19 33.31 -8.87
CA ASN A 412 9.48 33.75 -8.34
C ASN A 412 9.55 33.53 -6.81
N PRO A 413 10.60 32.89 -6.27
CA PRO A 413 10.77 32.73 -4.84
C PRO A 413 10.74 34.07 -4.08
N ILE A 414 10.00 34.12 -2.98
CA ILE A 414 10.09 35.18 -1.97
C ILE A 414 11.43 35.09 -1.23
N LYS A 415 11.89 33.87 -0.97
CA LYS A 415 13.10 33.57 -0.18
C LYS A 415 13.57 32.14 -0.45
N THR A 416 14.87 31.89 -0.34
CA THR A 416 15.47 30.55 -0.36
C THR A 416 16.19 30.24 0.96
N TYR A 417 16.34 28.94 1.26
CA TYR A 417 17.00 28.44 2.46
C TYR A 417 17.94 27.27 2.12
N ARG A 418 19.14 27.28 2.69
CA ARG A 418 20.16 26.25 2.45
C ARG A 418 19.82 24.91 3.11
N TYR A 419 20.31 23.82 2.51
CA TYR A 419 20.22 22.45 3.05
C TYR A 419 20.48 22.39 4.57
N GLY A 420 19.63 21.65 5.28
CA GLY A 420 19.72 21.48 6.73
C GLY A 420 19.18 22.65 7.55
N LYS A 421 18.79 23.78 6.93
CA LYS A 421 18.17 24.88 7.68
C LYS A 421 16.80 24.46 8.20
N LYS A 422 16.62 24.53 9.52
CA LYS A 422 15.32 24.39 10.19
C LYS A 422 14.36 25.50 9.77
N LEU A 423 13.14 25.10 9.41
CA LEU A 423 12.01 25.92 8.98
C LEU A 423 10.84 25.70 9.94
N LEU A 424 10.04 26.75 10.17
CA LEU A 424 8.77 26.67 10.89
C LEU A 424 7.65 26.84 9.89
N VAL A 425 6.77 25.84 9.79
CA VAL A 425 5.77 25.75 8.72
C VAL A 425 4.46 25.17 9.27
N ARG A 426 3.35 25.35 8.55
CA ARG A 426 2.06 24.74 8.87
C ARG A 426 1.56 23.88 7.70
N PRO A 427 0.94 22.71 7.93
CA PRO A 427 0.19 21.97 6.91
C PRO A 427 -0.78 22.90 6.15
N PHE A 428 -0.86 22.79 4.83
CA PHE A 428 -1.72 23.67 4.04
C PHE A 428 -2.46 22.93 2.92
N THR A 429 -1.75 22.09 2.16
CA THR A 429 -2.31 21.07 1.27
C THR A 429 -1.57 19.74 1.44
N ASP A 430 -1.91 18.70 0.68
CA ASP A 430 -1.15 17.44 0.66
C ASP A 430 0.30 17.64 0.22
N SER A 431 0.54 18.49 -0.79
CA SER A 431 1.87 18.70 -1.40
C SER A 431 2.59 19.95 -0.90
N TRP A 432 1.90 20.84 -0.17
CA TRP A 432 2.44 22.13 0.26
C TRP A 432 2.25 22.40 1.76
N TYR A 433 3.28 22.99 2.35
CA TYR A 433 3.19 23.74 3.60
C TYR A 433 2.98 25.23 3.32
N SER A 434 2.49 25.97 4.31
CA SER A 434 2.56 27.42 4.36
C SER A 434 3.56 27.88 5.43
N ALA A 435 4.26 28.99 5.15
CA ALA A 435 5.30 29.55 6.00
C ALA A 435 5.21 31.07 6.06
N GLU A 436 5.78 31.66 7.10
CA GLU A 436 5.90 33.11 7.27
C GLU A 436 7.36 33.51 7.13
N VAL A 437 7.67 34.39 6.16
CA VAL A 437 9.04 34.76 5.81
C VAL A 437 9.19 36.27 5.69
N TYR A 438 10.31 36.80 6.20
CA TYR A 438 10.64 38.21 6.04
C TYR A 438 11.12 38.51 4.61
N LYS A 439 10.37 39.37 3.91
CA LYS A 439 10.71 40.00 2.62
C LYS A 439 10.72 41.52 2.84
N ASN A 440 11.83 42.19 2.52
CA ASN A 440 11.99 43.65 2.69
C ASN A 440 11.52 44.15 4.08
N ASN A 441 11.99 43.47 5.14
CA ASN A 441 11.63 43.69 6.55
C ASN A 441 10.13 43.57 6.90
N ARG A 442 9.28 43.07 5.99
CA ARG A 442 7.86 42.74 6.25
C ARG A 442 7.64 41.24 6.30
N LEU A 443 6.91 40.78 7.31
CA LEU A 443 6.51 39.38 7.43
C LEU A 443 5.47 39.07 6.33
N THR A 444 5.77 38.08 5.49
CA THR A 444 4.99 37.73 4.30
C THR A 444 4.64 36.25 4.35
N LYS A 445 3.37 35.89 4.13
CA LYS A 445 2.99 34.48 3.97
C LYS A 445 3.44 33.97 2.60
N GLY A 446 4.02 32.78 2.57
CA GLY A 446 4.36 32.04 1.36
C GLY A 446 4.18 30.54 1.54
N TYR A 447 4.58 29.77 0.53
CA TYR A 447 4.32 28.34 0.42
C TYR A 447 5.60 27.57 0.10
N ILE A 448 5.76 26.39 0.71
CA ILE A 448 6.93 25.52 0.54
C ILE A 448 6.43 24.14 0.14
N LYS A 449 7.00 23.54 -0.90
CA LYS A 449 6.66 22.16 -1.25
C LYS A 449 7.13 21.21 -0.15
N LYS A 450 6.30 20.24 0.23
CA LYS A 450 6.70 19.21 1.20
C LYS A 450 7.87 18.36 0.66
N SER A 451 7.95 18.16 -0.67
CA SER A 451 9.06 17.46 -1.34
C SER A 451 10.43 18.10 -1.14
N ASP A 452 10.47 19.38 -0.76
CA ASP A 452 11.71 20.16 -0.67
C ASP A 452 12.18 20.27 0.80
N THR A 453 11.54 19.49 1.70
CA THR A 453 11.67 19.56 3.16
C THR A 453 11.46 18.20 3.84
N THR A 454 12.07 17.98 5.01
CA THR A 454 11.86 16.78 5.86
C THR A 454 11.51 17.14 7.30
N SER A 455 10.83 16.23 8.02
CA SER A 455 10.71 16.29 9.49
C SER A 455 12.02 15.97 10.22
N GLN A 456 12.87 15.13 9.65
CA GLN A 456 14.17 14.73 10.19
C GLN A 456 15.21 14.66 9.08
N LEU A 457 16.36 15.31 9.27
CA LEU A 457 17.48 15.15 8.34
C LEU A 457 18.00 13.71 8.38
N PRO A 458 18.44 13.16 7.23
CA PRO A 458 19.22 11.92 7.25
C PRO A 458 20.37 12.01 8.24
N THR A 459 20.58 10.93 8.99
CA THR A 459 21.81 10.74 9.78
C THR A 459 22.85 10.01 8.94
N SER A 460 24.14 10.19 9.24
CA SER A 460 25.17 9.31 8.69
C SER A 460 25.05 7.91 9.31
N LYS A 461 24.92 6.89 8.46
CA LYS A 461 25.00 5.47 8.80
C LYS A 461 25.93 4.82 7.79
N ASN A 462 26.81 3.91 8.23
CA ASN A 462 27.49 3.00 7.31
C ASN A 462 26.48 1.91 6.95
N ILE A 463 26.00 1.94 5.71
CA ILE A 463 25.04 1.00 5.13
C ILE A 463 25.80 -0.11 4.39
N VAL A 464 26.89 0.25 3.72
CA VAL A 464 27.77 -0.68 3.01
C VAL A 464 28.76 -1.32 3.99
N ASN A 465 28.95 -2.63 3.88
CA ASN A 465 30.16 -3.31 4.34
C ASN A 465 30.97 -3.71 3.10
N PRO A 466 32.14 -3.10 2.83
CA PRO A 466 32.96 -3.44 1.68
C PRO A 466 33.99 -4.55 1.96
N ASN A 467 34.16 -4.99 3.21
CA ASN A 467 35.16 -6.00 3.59
C ASN A 467 34.59 -7.44 3.51
N GLN A 468 33.90 -7.76 2.41
CA GLN A 468 33.24 -9.05 2.17
C GLN A 468 33.19 -9.37 0.66
N VAL A 469 32.93 -10.63 0.31
CA VAL A 469 32.58 -11.00 -1.08
C VAL A 469 31.23 -10.35 -1.41
N TYR A 470 31.26 -9.32 -2.26
CA TYR A 470 30.11 -8.46 -2.46
C TYR A 470 29.28 -8.96 -3.65
N THR A 471 28.15 -9.60 -3.33
CA THR A 471 27.29 -10.26 -4.33
C THR A 471 26.36 -9.26 -5.02
N TYR A 472 25.86 -9.62 -6.21
CA TYR A 472 24.87 -8.81 -6.94
C TYR A 472 23.61 -8.52 -6.10
N SER A 473 23.15 -9.48 -5.28
CA SER A 473 21.99 -9.29 -4.40
C SER A 473 22.28 -8.36 -3.23
N GLN A 474 23.45 -8.47 -2.60
CA GLN A 474 23.89 -7.54 -1.54
C GLN A 474 24.01 -6.11 -2.08
N MET A 475 24.62 -5.95 -3.26
CA MET A 475 24.71 -4.66 -3.96
C MET A 475 23.33 -4.05 -4.21
N LYS A 476 22.38 -4.80 -4.78
CA LYS A 476 21.01 -4.30 -5.03
C LYS A 476 20.31 -3.90 -3.72
N SER A 477 20.51 -4.67 -2.65
CA SER A 477 19.98 -4.38 -1.30
C SER A 477 20.52 -3.06 -0.74
N ASP A 478 21.83 -2.87 -0.73
CA ASP A 478 22.45 -1.68 -0.14
C ASP A 478 22.22 -0.43 -0.99
N ILE A 479 22.16 -0.54 -2.33
CA ILE A 479 21.75 0.55 -3.23
C ILE A 479 20.34 1.07 -2.86
N ILE A 480 19.40 0.18 -2.52
CA ILE A 480 18.04 0.57 -2.09
C ILE A 480 18.09 1.29 -0.74
N LYS A 481 18.74 0.72 0.27
CA LYS A 481 18.92 1.35 1.60
C LYS A 481 19.56 2.73 1.51
N LEU A 482 20.57 2.89 0.65
CA LEU A 482 21.23 4.17 0.37
C LEU A 482 20.25 5.19 -0.22
N LYS A 483 19.40 4.80 -1.18
CA LYS A 483 18.35 5.66 -1.73
C LYS A 483 17.27 6.03 -0.70
N GLU A 484 16.92 5.11 0.20
CA GLU A 484 15.96 5.35 1.29
C GLU A 484 16.50 6.32 2.34
N GLN A 485 17.79 6.21 2.69
CA GLN A 485 18.48 7.10 3.62
C GLN A 485 18.78 8.49 2.99
N TYR A 486 19.11 8.55 1.69
CA TYR A 486 19.51 9.79 1.01
C TYR A 486 18.62 10.15 -0.22
N PRO A 487 17.28 10.24 -0.07
CA PRO A 487 16.34 10.24 -1.21
C PRO A 487 16.40 11.46 -2.12
N HIS A 488 17.02 12.57 -1.70
CA HIS A 488 17.17 13.80 -2.50
C HIS A 488 18.53 13.87 -3.21
N LEU A 489 19.50 13.07 -2.77
CA LEU A 489 20.87 13.05 -3.29
C LEU A 489 21.12 11.88 -4.25
N ILE A 490 20.44 10.75 -4.04
CA ILE A 490 20.59 9.53 -4.84
C ILE A 490 19.42 9.36 -5.81
N THR A 491 19.70 8.91 -7.04
CA THR A 491 18.71 8.38 -7.99
C THR A 491 19.21 7.05 -8.56
N ILE A 492 18.44 5.98 -8.33
CA ILE A 492 18.70 4.64 -8.90
C ILE A 492 18.01 4.54 -10.26
N LYS A 493 18.70 3.95 -11.25
CA LYS A 493 18.15 3.43 -12.51
C LYS A 493 18.89 2.14 -12.89
N SER A 494 18.70 1.68 -14.12
CA SER A 494 19.48 0.63 -14.79
C SER A 494 20.05 1.21 -16.08
N VAL A 495 21.29 0.85 -16.48
CA VAL A 495 21.83 1.23 -17.81
C VAL A 495 21.36 0.27 -18.92
N GLY A 496 20.92 -0.93 -18.53
CA GLY A 496 20.50 -2.02 -19.40
C GLY A 496 20.46 -3.33 -18.63
N THR A 497 20.23 -4.44 -19.31
CA THR A 497 20.26 -5.79 -18.71
C THR A 497 21.45 -6.60 -19.22
N SER A 498 21.96 -7.49 -18.39
CA SER A 498 22.95 -8.50 -18.76
C SER A 498 22.36 -9.61 -19.63
N LEU A 499 23.22 -10.51 -20.11
CA LEU A 499 22.86 -11.67 -20.93
C LEU A 499 21.80 -12.59 -20.27
N ASN A 500 21.92 -12.83 -18.97
CA ASN A 500 20.95 -13.60 -18.18
C ASN A 500 19.84 -12.72 -17.55
N GLY A 501 19.65 -11.48 -18.04
CA GLY A 501 18.52 -10.63 -17.70
C GLY A 501 18.61 -9.90 -16.35
N ARG A 502 19.79 -9.82 -15.73
CA ARG A 502 20.00 -9.04 -14.49
C ARG A 502 20.14 -7.56 -14.85
N ASP A 503 19.60 -6.66 -14.02
CA ASP A 503 19.86 -5.22 -14.18
C ASP A 503 21.36 -4.94 -14.08
N ILE A 504 21.82 -3.93 -14.83
CA ILE A 504 23.14 -3.32 -14.66
C ILE A 504 22.91 -1.99 -13.93
N PRO A 505 23.08 -1.91 -12.58
CA PRO A 505 22.52 -0.81 -11.80
C PRO A 505 23.27 0.51 -12.01
N LEU A 506 22.50 1.60 -12.15
CA LEU A 506 23.00 2.96 -12.22
C LEU A 506 22.64 3.70 -10.93
N VAL A 507 23.65 4.23 -10.23
CA VAL A 507 23.48 5.11 -9.08
C VAL A 507 23.99 6.50 -9.44
N LYS A 508 23.06 7.44 -9.70
CA LYS A 508 23.40 8.87 -9.75
C LYS A 508 23.48 9.38 -8.32
N LEU A 509 24.65 9.88 -7.92
CA LEU A 509 24.88 10.60 -6.67
C LEU A 509 25.14 12.08 -6.96
N GLY A 510 24.49 12.97 -6.22
CA GLY A 510 24.58 14.42 -6.44
C GLY A 510 23.48 14.95 -7.35
N ILE A 511 23.40 16.28 -7.42
CA ILE A 511 22.26 17.01 -7.99
C ILE A 511 22.65 18.04 -9.04
N GLY A 512 23.91 18.48 -9.10
CA GLY A 512 24.37 19.47 -10.08
C GLY A 512 24.52 18.95 -11.51
N ASP A 513 24.47 19.87 -12.47
CA ASP A 513 24.36 19.56 -13.91
C ASP A 513 25.64 19.05 -14.58
N THR A 514 26.81 19.32 -14.01
CA THR A 514 28.10 18.75 -14.46
C THR A 514 28.07 17.24 -14.21
N LYS A 515 28.62 16.42 -15.11
CA LYS A 515 28.51 14.95 -15.01
C LYS A 515 29.87 14.27 -15.15
N ILE A 516 30.15 13.30 -14.29
CA ILE A 516 31.24 12.33 -14.46
C ILE A 516 30.69 10.92 -14.25
N THR A 517 31.36 9.89 -14.78
CA THR A 517 30.97 8.49 -14.57
C THR A 517 32.13 7.64 -14.08
N ILE A 518 31.83 6.73 -13.15
CA ILE A 518 32.76 5.77 -12.57
C ILE A 518 32.07 4.40 -12.64
N ASN A 519 32.74 3.40 -13.17
CA ASN A 519 32.18 2.04 -13.27
C ASN A 519 33.21 0.97 -12.91
N GLY A 520 32.76 -0.24 -12.63
CA GLY A 520 33.60 -1.35 -12.18
C GLY A 520 33.07 -2.71 -12.59
N SER A 521 33.88 -3.74 -12.36
CA SER A 521 33.57 -5.15 -12.64
C SER A 521 33.07 -5.38 -14.07
N HIS A 522 33.76 -4.81 -15.06
CA HIS A 522 33.67 -5.26 -16.46
C HIS A 522 34.17 -6.71 -16.58
N HIS A 523 35.24 -7.04 -15.84
CA HIS A 523 35.75 -8.39 -15.71
C HIS A 523 35.22 -9.04 -14.43
N ALA A 524 34.96 -10.34 -14.49
CA ALA A 524 34.28 -11.11 -13.44
C ALA A 524 35.10 -11.25 -12.12
N ARG A 525 36.37 -11.68 -12.21
CA ARG A 525 37.27 -11.81 -11.04
C ARG A 525 37.66 -10.50 -10.35
N GLU A 526 37.35 -9.35 -10.96
CA GLU A 526 37.76 -8.02 -10.50
C GLU A 526 36.68 -7.35 -9.63
N TRP A 527 35.80 -8.16 -9.02
CA TRP A 527 34.61 -7.70 -8.29
C TRP A 527 34.88 -6.80 -7.08
N ILE A 528 36.11 -6.76 -6.55
CA ILE A 528 36.53 -5.81 -5.50
C ILE A 528 36.36 -4.34 -5.95
N THR A 529 36.32 -4.09 -7.26
CA THR A 529 36.00 -2.77 -7.84
C THR A 529 34.55 -2.35 -7.55
N THR A 530 33.61 -3.30 -7.45
CA THR A 530 32.25 -3.04 -6.94
C THR A 530 32.30 -2.61 -5.48
N ASN A 531 33.08 -3.28 -4.63
CA ASN A 531 33.22 -2.93 -3.20
C ASN A 531 33.70 -1.48 -3.04
N LEU A 532 34.72 -1.08 -3.81
CA LEU A 532 35.27 0.28 -3.80
C LEU A 532 34.20 1.31 -4.22
N ILE A 533 33.48 1.06 -5.31
CA ILE A 533 32.44 1.98 -5.79
C ILE A 533 31.29 2.10 -4.79
N MET A 534 30.88 1.01 -4.14
CA MET A 534 29.80 1.03 -3.15
C MET A 534 30.20 1.80 -1.88
N GLU A 535 31.44 1.63 -1.41
CA GLU A 535 31.99 2.45 -0.31
C GLU A 535 32.09 3.93 -0.71
N GLN A 536 32.49 4.24 -1.96
CA GLN A 536 32.46 5.60 -2.49
C GLN A 536 31.03 6.19 -2.49
N ILE A 537 30.00 5.43 -2.85
CA ILE A 537 28.60 5.92 -2.83
C ILE A 537 28.16 6.25 -1.39
N ASP A 538 28.41 5.37 -0.43
CA ASP A 538 27.99 5.57 0.96
C ASP A 538 28.76 6.71 1.63
N TYR A 539 30.10 6.68 1.55
CA TYR A 539 30.96 7.72 2.12
C TYR A 539 30.62 9.12 1.58
N TYR A 540 30.43 9.29 0.27
CA TYR A 540 30.10 10.61 -0.29
C TYR A 540 28.68 11.07 0.06
N SER A 541 27.75 10.14 0.28
CA SER A 541 26.39 10.46 0.77
C SER A 541 26.41 10.94 2.23
N SER A 542 27.15 10.23 3.08
CA SER A 542 27.42 10.60 4.47
C SER A 542 28.15 11.95 4.56
N ALA A 543 29.20 12.15 3.75
CA ALA A 543 29.97 13.39 3.67
C ALA A 543 29.14 14.60 3.22
N TYR A 544 28.23 14.44 2.26
CA TYR A 544 27.26 15.49 1.88
C TYR A 544 26.41 15.93 3.07
N VAL A 545 25.89 14.98 3.83
CA VAL A 545 25.00 15.24 4.98
C VAL A 545 25.75 15.86 6.15
N ASN A 546 26.97 15.42 6.43
CA ASN A 546 27.82 15.95 7.51
C ASN A 546 28.60 17.22 7.12
N ARG A 547 28.62 17.61 5.83
CA ARG A 547 29.47 18.67 5.27
C ARG A 547 30.97 18.42 5.51
N THR A 548 31.40 17.19 5.26
CA THR A 548 32.80 16.79 5.37
C THR A 548 33.62 17.45 4.26
N PHE A 549 34.84 17.86 4.62
CA PHE A 549 35.85 18.32 3.67
C PHE A 549 36.84 17.17 3.40
N LEU A 550 37.17 16.93 2.13
CA LEU A 550 38.18 15.95 1.72
C LEU A 550 39.22 16.64 0.84
N ASN A 551 40.49 16.56 1.23
CA ASN A 551 41.60 17.30 0.60
C ASN A 551 41.31 18.80 0.42
N GLY A 552 40.62 19.40 1.40
CA GLY A 552 40.19 20.81 1.38
C GLY A 552 38.90 21.11 0.60
N LEU A 553 38.32 20.13 -0.10
CA LEU A 553 37.12 20.30 -0.92
C LEU A 553 35.84 19.99 -0.11
N ASP A 554 34.87 20.90 -0.12
CA ASP A 554 33.54 20.68 0.49
C ASP A 554 32.73 19.69 -0.36
N ILE A 555 32.53 18.46 0.14
CA ILE A 555 31.83 17.41 -0.60
C ILE A 555 30.36 17.77 -0.88
N ARG A 556 29.73 18.60 -0.03
CA ARG A 556 28.38 19.10 -0.30
C ARG A 556 28.38 20.07 -1.48
N GLU A 557 29.35 20.98 -1.53
CA GLU A 557 29.46 21.94 -2.63
C GLU A 557 29.80 21.26 -3.96
N LEU A 558 30.65 20.23 -3.95
CA LEU A 558 30.92 19.43 -5.15
C LEU A 558 29.66 18.72 -5.67
N LEU A 559 28.90 18.03 -4.81
CA LEU A 559 27.68 17.30 -5.22
C LEU A 559 26.48 18.22 -5.53
N ASN A 560 26.50 19.48 -5.07
CA ASN A 560 25.58 20.53 -5.53
C ASN A 560 25.86 20.94 -6.99
N ASN A 561 27.13 20.86 -7.42
CA ASN A 561 27.62 21.37 -8.70
C ASN A 561 27.87 20.27 -9.75
N VAL A 562 28.00 19.02 -9.30
CA VAL A 562 28.34 17.84 -10.10
C VAL A 562 27.48 16.65 -9.67
N SER A 563 27.15 15.79 -10.62
CA SER A 563 26.55 14.48 -10.39
C SER A 563 27.52 13.38 -10.82
N ILE A 564 27.84 12.47 -9.92
CA ILE A 564 28.59 11.24 -10.24
C ILE A 564 27.58 10.18 -10.68
N TYR A 565 27.86 9.50 -11.78
CA TYR A 565 27.05 8.40 -12.29
C TYR A 565 27.83 7.10 -12.13
N PHE A 566 27.56 6.38 -11.04
CA PHE A 566 28.21 5.12 -10.71
C PHE A 566 27.50 3.93 -11.36
N VAL A 567 28.26 3.03 -11.99
CA VAL A 567 27.79 1.70 -12.44
C VAL A 567 28.65 0.64 -11.75
N PRO A 568 28.30 0.19 -10.52
CA PRO A 568 29.24 -0.52 -9.66
C PRO A 568 29.64 -1.91 -10.17
N MET A 569 28.76 -2.57 -10.93
CA MET A 569 28.96 -3.91 -11.44
C MET A 569 28.41 -4.01 -12.87
N VAL A 570 29.30 -3.93 -13.87
CA VAL A 570 28.95 -4.01 -15.29
C VAL A 570 28.67 -5.44 -15.76
N ASN A 571 29.34 -6.43 -15.17
CA ASN A 571 29.25 -7.85 -15.51
C ASN A 571 28.60 -8.69 -14.39
N PRO A 572 27.31 -8.47 -14.04
CA PRO A 572 26.68 -9.16 -12.91
C PRO A 572 26.58 -10.68 -13.11
N ASP A 573 26.56 -11.14 -14.36
CA ASP A 573 26.53 -12.56 -14.70
C ASP A 573 27.91 -13.22 -14.52
N GLY A 574 28.97 -12.58 -15.03
CA GLY A 574 30.33 -13.04 -14.83
C GLY A 574 30.75 -13.02 -13.36
N VAL A 575 30.42 -11.96 -12.61
CA VAL A 575 30.71 -11.86 -11.17
C VAL A 575 30.01 -12.98 -10.39
N LEU A 576 28.74 -13.27 -10.69
CA LEU A 576 28.02 -14.38 -10.05
C LEU A 576 28.66 -15.74 -10.38
N LEU A 577 29.08 -15.94 -11.64
CA LEU A 577 29.79 -17.15 -12.07
C LEU A 577 31.15 -17.31 -11.35
N ASN A 578 31.88 -16.22 -11.14
CA ASN A 578 33.15 -16.21 -10.39
C ASN A 578 32.95 -16.52 -8.89
N GLN A 579 31.85 -16.04 -8.30
CA GLN A 579 31.57 -16.18 -6.87
C GLN A 579 30.85 -17.50 -6.49
N HIS A 580 30.06 -18.08 -7.40
CA HIS A 580 29.17 -19.22 -7.10
C HIS A 580 29.22 -20.37 -8.14
N GLY A 581 30.06 -20.26 -9.18
CA GLY A 581 30.18 -21.28 -10.21
C GLY A 581 28.96 -21.37 -11.16
N PRO A 582 28.92 -22.42 -12.01
CA PRO A 582 28.04 -22.48 -13.17
C PRO A 582 26.62 -22.97 -12.85
N ALA A 583 26.36 -23.45 -11.63
CA ALA A 583 25.12 -24.15 -11.27
C ALA A 583 23.82 -23.31 -11.40
N GLN A 584 23.93 -21.98 -11.41
CA GLN A 584 22.79 -21.05 -11.57
C GLN A 584 22.56 -20.61 -13.03
N PHE A 585 23.24 -21.21 -14.01
CA PHE A 585 23.20 -20.83 -15.42
C PHE A 585 22.64 -21.95 -16.30
N SER A 586 21.74 -21.61 -17.22
CA SER A 586 21.15 -22.59 -18.16
C SER A 586 22.18 -23.20 -19.12
N ASN A 587 23.33 -22.56 -19.32
CA ASN A 587 24.46 -23.06 -20.10
C ASN A 587 25.61 -23.62 -19.23
N ALA A 588 25.31 -24.11 -18.01
CA ALA A 588 26.31 -24.61 -17.06
C ALA A 588 27.35 -25.59 -17.66
N GLN A 589 26.91 -26.54 -18.50
CA GLN A 589 27.79 -27.51 -19.16
C GLN A 589 28.73 -26.86 -20.19
N GLN A 590 28.27 -25.81 -20.88
CA GLN A 590 29.11 -25.02 -21.78
C GLN A 590 30.14 -24.22 -20.97
N LEU A 591 29.75 -23.63 -19.84
CA LEU A 591 30.64 -22.88 -18.95
C LEU A 591 31.74 -23.79 -18.36
N LEU A 592 31.39 -25.00 -17.92
CA LEU A 592 32.35 -26.03 -17.51
C LEU A 592 33.30 -26.37 -18.67
N SER A 593 32.78 -26.69 -19.86
CA SER A 593 33.62 -27.01 -21.02
C SER A 593 34.57 -25.86 -21.42
N ILE A 594 34.17 -24.60 -21.25
CA ILE A 594 35.02 -23.42 -21.48
C ILE A 594 36.06 -23.26 -20.35
N ASN A 595 35.73 -23.67 -19.12
CA ASN A 595 36.64 -23.68 -17.97
C ASN A 595 37.48 -24.99 -17.87
N ASN A 596 37.71 -25.70 -18.98
CA ASN A 596 38.43 -26.99 -19.03
C ASN A 596 37.84 -28.11 -18.15
N ASN A 597 36.54 -28.03 -17.84
CA ASN A 597 35.79 -28.84 -16.86
C ASN A 597 36.23 -28.65 -15.39
N ASP A 598 36.99 -27.61 -15.08
CA ASP A 598 37.28 -27.21 -13.70
C ASP A 598 36.05 -26.51 -13.06
N ASN A 599 35.86 -26.76 -11.77
CA ASN A 599 34.83 -26.14 -10.92
C ASN A 599 35.34 -24.88 -10.20
N ASP A 600 36.66 -24.60 -10.22
CA ASP A 600 37.21 -23.31 -9.79
C ASP A 600 37.01 -22.23 -10.88
N PHE A 601 35.97 -21.41 -10.70
CA PHE A 601 35.70 -20.24 -11.55
C PHE A 601 36.36 -18.95 -11.02
N SER A 602 37.21 -19.00 -10.00
CA SER A 602 37.88 -17.82 -9.43
C SER A 602 38.77 -17.09 -10.45
N SER A 603 39.27 -17.80 -11.46
CA SER A 603 40.04 -17.22 -12.56
C SER A 603 39.21 -16.61 -13.70
N TRP A 604 37.88 -16.78 -13.70
CA TRP A 604 37.02 -16.32 -14.77
C TRP A 604 37.01 -14.79 -14.91
N LYS A 605 37.15 -14.29 -16.14
CA LYS A 605 37.23 -12.86 -16.47
C LYS A 605 36.05 -12.39 -17.32
N ALA A 606 35.57 -13.24 -18.22
CA ALA A 606 34.52 -12.94 -19.20
C ALA A 606 33.10 -12.79 -18.61
N ASN A 607 32.11 -12.50 -19.45
CA ASN A 607 30.68 -12.69 -19.12
C ASN A 607 30.29 -14.19 -19.16
N SER A 608 29.02 -14.51 -18.91
CA SER A 608 28.47 -15.88 -18.94
C SER A 608 28.35 -16.51 -20.35
N ARG A 609 28.82 -15.83 -21.40
CA ARG A 609 29.04 -16.39 -22.74
C ARG A 609 30.52 -16.75 -22.99
N GLY A 610 31.43 -16.36 -22.12
CA GLY A 610 32.87 -16.44 -22.40
C GLY A 610 33.36 -15.35 -23.34
N VAL A 611 32.75 -14.16 -23.33
CA VAL A 611 33.21 -12.95 -24.04
C VAL A 611 33.79 -11.93 -23.05
N ASP A 612 34.94 -11.36 -23.40
CA ASP A 612 35.63 -10.32 -22.62
C ASP A 612 35.00 -8.95 -22.89
N LEU A 613 34.25 -8.42 -21.91
CA LEU A 613 33.48 -7.19 -22.06
C LEU A 613 34.35 -5.94 -22.28
N ASN A 614 35.63 -5.96 -21.87
CA ASN A 614 36.57 -4.87 -22.13
C ASN A 614 37.39 -5.08 -23.41
N ARG A 615 36.96 -6.01 -24.28
CA ARG A 615 37.42 -6.17 -25.67
C ARG A 615 36.28 -5.98 -26.68
N GLN A 616 35.12 -5.51 -26.23
CA GLN A 616 33.88 -5.42 -27.00
C GLN A 616 33.61 -4.04 -27.61
N TYR A 617 34.37 -3.00 -27.26
CA TYR A 617 34.09 -1.63 -27.74
C TYR A 617 34.77 -1.34 -29.10
N PRO A 618 34.21 -0.46 -29.93
CA PRO A 618 34.68 -0.24 -31.30
C PRO A 618 35.92 0.68 -31.38
N ALA A 619 36.94 0.44 -30.54
CA ALA A 619 38.23 1.13 -30.56
C ALA A 619 39.33 0.21 -31.07
N GLY A 620 39.63 0.27 -32.36
CA GLY A 620 40.68 -0.57 -32.97
C GLY A 620 40.41 -2.08 -32.91
N TRP A 621 39.16 -2.51 -32.74
CA TRP A 621 38.76 -3.90 -32.46
C TRP A 621 39.32 -4.96 -33.43
N ASN A 622 39.52 -4.61 -34.70
CA ASN A 622 40.15 -5.48 -35.70
C ASN A 622 41.63 -5.79 -35.40
N ARG A 623 42.33 -4.91 -34.66
CA ARG A 623 43.76 -5.02 -34.28
C ARG A 623 43.99 -5.70 -32.93
N ILE A 624 42.94 -6.19 -32.26
CA ILE A 624 43.07 -6.86 -30.95
C ILE A 624 43.92 -8.12 -31.10
N THR A 625 45.11 -8.09 -30.50
CA THR A 625 46.04 -9.21 -30.34
C THR A 625 45.67 -10.05 -29.11
N ASN A 626 46.29 -11.23 -28.97
CA ASN A 626 46.08 -12.19 -27.88
C ASN A 626 44.60 -12.57 -27.66
N ASN A 627 43.82 -12.55 -28.75
CA ASN A 627 42.42 -12.95 -28.77
C ASN A 627 42.29 -14.49 -28.80
N SER A 628 41.41 -15.04 -27.98
CA SER A 628 41.04 -16.47 -28.06
C SER A 628 40.34 -16.81 -29.39
N ILE A 629 40.51 -18.04 -29.86
CA ILE A 629 39.91 -18.55 -31.12
C ILE A 629 38.37 -18.57 -31.03
N GLY A 630 37.82 -18.76 -29.82
CA GLY A 630 36.39 -18.74 -29.54
C GLY A 630 36.11 -18.43 -28.06
N PRO A 631 34.85 -18.56 -27.61
CA PRO A 631 34.45 -18.36 -26.21
C PRO A 631 35.41 -18.97 -25.19
N SER A 632 35.88 -18.14 -24.25
CA SER A 632 36.92 -18.48 -23.28
C SER A 632 36.69 -17.79 -21.94
N SER A 633 37.31 -18.30 -20.88
CA SER A 633 37.25 -17.68 -19.54
C SER A 633 37.84 -16.26 -19.51
N GLU A 634 38.76 -15.94 -20.44
CA GLU A 634 39.30 -14.59 -20.68
C GLU A 634 39.70 -14.33 -22.14
N ASN A 635 39.84 -13.07 -22.52
CA ASN A 635 40.43 -12.58 -23.78
C ASN A 635 39.69 -12.83 -25.12
N TYR A 636 38.58 -13.57 -25.19
CA TYR A 636 37.76 -13.64 -26.41
C TYR A 636 37.03 -12.32 -26.66
N LYS A 637 37.29 -11.66 -27.80
CA LYS A 637 36.72 -10.34 -28.14
C LYS A 637 35.28 -10.35 -28.69
N GLY A 638 34.68 -11.53 -28.84
CA GLY A 638 33.39 -11.71 -29.53
C GLY A 638 33.53 -11.82 -31.06
N SER A 639 32.39 -11.96 -31.76
CA SER A 639 32.35 -12.04 -33.23
C SER A 639 32.30 -10.67 -33.93
N ALA A 640 31.85 -9.63 -33.23
CA ALA A 640 31.87 -8.23 -33.65
C ALA A 640 31.89 -7.32 -32.41
N PRO A 641 32.17 -6.00 -32.53
CA PRO A 641 31.98 -5.06 -31.43
C PRO A 641 30.51 -5.01 -30.97
N LEU A 642 30.30 -4.81 -29.67
CA LEU A 642 28.99 -4.55 -29.04
C LEU A 642 27.92 -5.65 -29.27
N THR A 643 28.33 -6.91 -29.47
CA THR A 643 27.43 -8.07 -29.45
C THR A 643 26.88 -8.36 -28.05
N GLU A 644 27.69 -8.11 -27.02
CA GLU A 644 27.30 -8.36 -25.63
C GLU A 644 26.40 -7.23 -25.10
N PRO A 645 25.29 -7.58 -24.43
CA PRO A 645 24.32 -6.58 -23.99
C PRO A 645 24.89 -5.64 -22.92
N GLU A 646 25.84 -6.10 -22.10
CA GLU A 646 26.51 -5.29 -21.07
C GLU A 646 27.33 -4.14 -21.69
N SER A 647 28.26 -4.46 -22.59
CA SER A 647 29.09 -3.46 -23.28
C SER A 647 28.24 -2.55 -24.18
N ARG A 648 27.17 -3.08 -24.79
CA ARG A 648 26.21 -2.29 -25.57
C ARG A 648 25.39 -1.33 -24.69
N ALA A 649 25.02 -1.73 -23.47
CA ALA A 649 24.37 -0.85 -22.50
C ALA A 649 25.30 0.28 -22.06
N MET A 650 26.55 -0.02 -21.71
CA MET A 650 27.56 0.98 -21.33
C MET A 650 27.91 1.95 -22.48
N TYR A 651 28.00 1.47 -23.72
CA TYR A 651 28.18 2.29 -24.92
C TYR A 651 27.01 3.26 -25.14
N ASN A 652 25.77 2.76 -25.06
CA ASN A 652 24.56 3.57 -25.24
C ASN A 652 24.40 4.59 -24.11
N PHE A 653 24.71 4.19 -22.87
CA PHE A 653 24.70 5.06 -21.70
C PHE A 653 25.71 6.20 -21.82
N ALA A 654 26.96 5.89 -22.17
CA ALA A 654 28.01 6.89 -22.39
C ALA A 654 27.65 7.90 -23.50
N LYS A 655 27.05 7.45 -24.62
CA LYS A 655 26.60 8.35 -25.70
C LYS A 655 25.39 9.22 -25.35
N LYS A 656 24.62 8.86 -24.32
CA LYS A 656 23.39 9.57 -23.91
C LYS A 656 23.66 10.73 -22.94
N HIS A 657 24.87 10.85 -22.42
CA HIS A 657 25.24 11.80 -21.37
C HIS A 657 26.57 12.49 -21.69
N ASP A 658 26.60 13.83 -21.70
CA ASP A 658 27.87 14.59 -21.74
C ASP A 658 28.60 14.46 -20.39
N PHE A 659 29.38 13.39 -20.26
CA PHE A 659 30.32 13.19 -19.18
C PHE A 659 31.63 13.94 -19.47
N LYS A 660 32.11 14.71 -18.50
CA LYS A 660 33.37 15.47 -18.62
C LYS A 660 34.61 14.64 -18.28
N THR A 661 34.42 13.47 -17.66
CA THR A 661 35.43 12.46 -17.29
C THR A 661 34.74 11.09 -17.17
N HIS A 662 35.39 10.02 -17.65
CA HIS A 662 34.99 8.62 -17.44
C HIS A 662 36.08 7.83 -16.70
N VAL A 663 35.70 6.98 -15.75
CA VAL A 663 36.61 6.03 -15.05
C VAL A 663 36.07 4.60 -15.18
N SER A 664 36.96 3.67 -15.51
CA SER A 664 36.75 2.21 -15.45
C SER A 664 37.70 1.66 -14.38
N TYR A 665 37.17 1.24 -13.24
CA TYR A 665 37.94 0.56 -12.21
C TYR A 665 38.08 -0.93 -12.58
N HIS A 666 39.32 -1.38 -12.53
CA HIS A 666 39.76 -2.75 -12.80
C HIS A 666 40.71 -3.21 -11.69
N SER A 667 41.09 -4.49 -11.69
CA SER A 667 42.26 -4.93 -10.95
C SER A 667 43.09 -5.91 -11.79
N THR A 668 44.42 -5.84 -11.81
CA THR A 668 45.29 -5.33 -10.74
C THR A 668 46.67 -4.92 -11.28
N GLY A 669 47.34 -3.98 -10.62
CA GLY A 669 48.69 -3.55 -10.98
C GLY A 669 49.18 -2.24 -10.35
N GLU A 670 48.31 -1.44 -9.72
CA GLU A 670 48.61 -0.07 -9.26
C GLU A 670 49.07 0.85 -10.42
N VAL A 671 48.31 0.81 -11.53
CA VAL A 671 48.59 1.58 -12.76
C VAL A 671 47.35 2.26 -13.34
N ILE A 672 47.56 3.32 -14.13
CA ILE A 672 46.52 4.12 -14.77
C ILE A 672 46.77 4.20 -16.29
N TYR A 673 45.84 3.72 -17.12
CA TYR A 673 45.86 3.92 -18.58
C TYR A 673 44.92 5.07 -18.97
N TRP A 674 45.43 6.02 -19.76
CA TRP A 674 44.74 7.31 -19.99
C TRP A 674 44.94 7.94 -21.39
N SER A 675 45.74 7.33 -22.26
CA SER A 675 46.38 8.00 -23.41
C SER A 675 46.03 7.42 -24.81
N TYR A 676 45.12 6.44 -24.90
CA TYR A 676 44.78 5.74 -26.15
C TYR A 676 44.35 6.71 -27.28
N ASN A 677 45.15 6.80 -28.36
CA ASN A 677 44.95 7.71 -29.50
C ASN A 677 44.70 9.20 -29.13
N ALA A 678 45.06 9.62 -27.91
CA ALA A 678 44.86 10.98 -27.44
C ALA A 678 45.87 11.93 -28.11
N THR A 679 45.38 13.06 -28.61
CA THR A 679 46.21 14.09 -29.26
C THR A 679 45.78 15.49 -28.87
N GLY A 680 46.59 16.51 -29.19
CA GLY A 680 46.23 17.91 -29.06
C GLY A 680 45.85 18.34 -27.63
N SER A 681 44.70 19.00 -27.49
CA SER A 681 44.14 19.41 -26.19
C SER A 681 43.75 18.21 -25.33
N LEU A 682 43.06 17.21 -25.91
CA LEU A 682 42.60 16.02 -25.19
C LEU A 682 43.76 15.29 -24.51
N LEU A 683 44.92 15.16 -25.17
CA LEU A 683 46.10 14.55 -24.55
C LEU A 683 46.53 15.30 -23.28
N ARG A 684 46.72 16.63 -23.38
CA ARG A 684 47.14 17.47 -22.24
C ARG A 684 46.12 17.48 -21.11
N THR A 685 44.83 17.52 -21.45
CA THR A 685 43.74 17.47 -20.47
C THR A 685 43.71 16.12 -19.75
N SER A 686 43.83 15.01 -20.48
CA SER A 686 43.91 13.67 -19.89
C SER A 686 45.17 13.48 -19.06
N GLU A 687 46.32 14.00 -19.49
CA GLU A 687 47.59 13.95 -18.75
C GLU A 687 47.49 14.68 -17.40
N ASN A 688 46.89 15.87 -17.38
CA ASN A 688 46.72 16.64 -16.15
C ASN A 688 45.80 15.92 -15.14
N ILE A 689 44.70 15.32 -15.61
CA ILE A 689 43.85 14.49 -14.73
C ILE A 689 44.59 13.23 -14.28
N ALA A 690 45.33 12.57 -15.19
CA ALA A 690 46.08 11.36 -14.88
C ALA A 690 47.07 11.62 -13.74
N LYS A 691 47.79 12.75 -13.78
CA LYS A 691 48.66 13.20 -12.68
C LYS A 691 47.90 13.39 -11.38
N LEU A 692 46.76 14.11 -11.39
CA LEU A 692 45.93 14.26 -10.17
C LEU A 692 45.43 12.92 -9.58
N ILE A 693 45.19 11.90 -10.40
CA ILE A 693 44.86 10.54 -9.93
C ILE A 693 46.12 9.83 -9.39
N SER A 694 47.25 9.94 -10.11
CA SER A 694 48.56 9.37 -9.76
C SER A 694 49.09 9.91 -8.43
N ASP A 695 48.96 11.21 -8.18
CA ASP A 695 49.48 11.90 -7.01
C ASP A 695 48.71 11.51 -5.72
N GLU A 696 47.40 11.22 -5.84
CA GLU A 696 46.56 10.73 -4.74
C GLU A 696 46.74 9.21 -4.48
N THR A 697 46.83 8.41 -5.54
CA THR A 697 46.87 6.93 -5.43
C THR A 697 48.27 6.35 -5.24
N GLY A 698 49.30 7.03 -5.74
CA GLY A 698 50.64 6.50 -5.96
C GLY A 698 50.77 5.57 -7.18
N TYR A 699 49.78 5.51 -8.08
CA TYR A 699 49.73 4.55 -9.18
C TYR A 699 50.50 5.01 -10.44
N GLY A 700 51.16 4.07 -11.12
CA GLY A 700 52.01 4.36 -12.29
C GLY A 700 51.24 4.76 -13.55
N LEU A 701 51.65 5.86 -14.20
CA LEU A 701 51.03 6.35 -15.43
C LEU A 701 51.48 5.60 -16.68
N MET A 702 50.55 4.92 -17.35
CA MET A 702 50.80 4.16 -18.58
C MET A 702 50.56 5.02 -19.83
N TYR A 703 51.67 5.46 -20.44
CA TYR A 703 51.67 6.20 -21.70
C TYR A 703 51.65 5.25 -22.92
N ASN A 704 51.17 5.73 -24.08
CA ASN A 704 51.04 4.95 -25.33
C ASN A 704 50.24 3.63 -25.18
N SER A 705 49.14 3.64 -24.41
CA SER A 705 48.35 2.42 -24.13
C SER A 705 47.84 1.68 -25.39
N TYR A 706 47.69 2.37 -26.52
CA TYR A 706 47.26 1.81 -27.81
C TYR A 706 48.18 0.71 -28.38
N ILE A 707 49.43 0.63 -27.90
CA ILE A 707 50.40 -0.42 -28.26
C ILE A 707 50.04 -1.75 -27.61
N TYR A 708 49.37 -1.72 -26.45
CA TYR A 708 49.12 -2.88 -25.59
C TYR A 708 47.62 -3.20 -25.40
N SER A 709 46.73 -2.21 -25.55
CA SER A 709 45.26 -2.36 -25.48
C SER A 709 44.60 -1.88 -26.77
N ASN A 710 43.56 -2.60 -27.20
CA ASN A 710 42.54 -2.15 -28.15
C ASN A 710 41.20 -2.78 -27.70
N GLY A 711 40.08 -2.10 -27.95
CA GLY A 711 38.73 -2.60 -27.66
C GLY A 711 38.18 -2.27 -26.26
N GLY A 712 38.93 -1.54 -25.43
CA GLY A 712 38.50 -1.15 -24.09
C GLY A 712 37.42 -0.06 -24.06
N TYR A 713 36.67 0.02 -22.96
CA TYR A 713 35.66 1.06 -22.73
C TYR A 713 36.29 2.46 -22.80
N THR A 714 37.40 2.65 -22.10
CA THR A 714 38.13 3.91 -22.01
C THR A 714 38.87 4.24 -23.31
N ASP A 715 39.49 3.24 -23.96
CA ASP A 715 40.05 3.37 -25.31
C ASP A 715 38.99 3.98 -26.27
N TRP A 716 37.76 3.47 -26.22
CA TRP A 716 36.64 3.96 -27.01
C TRP A 716 36.12 5.34 -26.58
N VAL A 717 36.06 5.65 -25.29
CA VAL A 717 35.72 7.00 -24.81
C VAL A 717 36.71 8.04 -25.34
N ILE A 718 38.01 7.77 -25.23
CA ILE A 718 39.07 8.69 -25.67
C ILE A 718 39.05 8.82 -27.20
N ASP A 719 38.90 7.73 -27.94
CA ASP A 719 39.00 7.77 -29.40
C ASP A 719 37.70 8.18 -30.12
N SER A 720 36.52 7.79 -29.62
CA SER A 720 35.24 8.10 -30.28
C SER A 720 34.46 9.24 -29.66
N LEU A 721 34.48 9.41 -28.33
CA LEU A 721 33.80 10.54 -27.67
C LEU A 721 34.70 11.77 -27.51
N LYS A 722 36.03 11.59 -27.68
CA LYS A 722 37.07 12.60 -27.45
C LYS A 722 36.97 13.26 -26.06
N LYS A 723 36.61 12.47 -25.04
CA LYS A 723 36.56 12.86 -23.62
C LYS A 723 37.66 12.14 -22.82
N PRO A 724 38.13 12.70 -21.69
CA PRO A 724 39.07 12.02 -20.81
C PRO A 724 38.51 10.70 -20.25
N GLY A 725 39.26 9.61 -20.41
CA GLY A 725 38.91 8.27 -19.95
C GLY A 725 40.08 7.62 -19.21
N PHE A 726 39.81 6.96 -18.09
CA PHE A 726 40.86 6.39 -17.21
C PHE A 726 40.53 4.95 -16.85
N THR A 727 41.38 4.00 -17.24
CA THR A 727 41.38 2.65 -16.66
C THR A 727 42.30 2.69 -15.45
N ILE A 728 41.78 2.39 -14.27
CA ILE A 728 42.55 2.40 -13.02
C ILE A 728 42.62 0.95 -12.49
N GLU A 729 43.81 0.36 -12.53
CA GLU A 729 44.10 -0.99 -12.05
C GLU A 729 44.46 -0.94 -10.56
N ILE A 730 43.48 -1.19 -9.68
CA ILE A 730 43.67 -1.07 -8.22
C ILE A 730 44.39 -2.30 -7.63
N SER A 731 45.02 -2.12 -6.47
CA SER A 731 45.78 -3.13 -5.72
C SER A 731 47.10 -3.60 -6.37
N PRO A 732 48.14 -3.95 -5.58
CA PRO A 732 49.35 -4.59 -6.07
C PRO A 732 49.04 -5.89 -6.80
N PHE A 733 49.82 -6.18 -7.85
CA PHE A 733 49.56 -7.27 -8.80
C PHE A 733 49.28 -8.63 -8.12
N VAL A 734 48.07 -9.13 -8.37
CA VAL A 734 47.65 -10.51 -8.16
C VAL A 734 47.61 -11.19 -9.54
N ALA A 735 47.82 -12.51 -9.57
CA ALA A 735 47.71 -13.30 -10.80
C ALA A 735 46.25 -13.41 -11.30
N ASN A 736 45.93 -14.43 -12.10
CA ASN A 736 44.59 -14.70 -12.63
C ASN A 736 43.58 -15.19 -11.57
N LYS A 737 43.46 -14.51 -10.42
CA LYS A 737 42.52 -14.79 -9.32
C LYS A 737 41.99 -13.48 -8.72
N PRO A 738 40.90 -13.48 -7.94
CA PRO A 738 40.32 -12.27 -7.38
C PRO A 738 41.26 -11.61 -6.37
N THR A 739 41.25 -10.27 -6.33
CA THR A 739 42.07 -9.51 -5.38
C THR A 739 41.66 -9.82 -3.93
N PRO A 740 42.60 -10.19 -3.04
CA PRO A 740 42.29 -10.48 -1.64
C PRO A 740 41.64 -9.31 -0.90
N LEU A 741 40.60 -9.60 -0.11
CA LEU A 741 39.87 -8.60 0.69
C LEU A 741 40.76 -7.90 1.73
N SER A 742 41.86 -8.53 2.16
CA SER A 742 42.91 -7.91 2.98
C SER A 742 43.46 -6.61 2.38
N ASN A 743 43.42 -6.47 1.05
CA ASN A 743 43.93 -5.31 0.35
C ASN A 743 42.92 -4.15 0.32
N PHE A 744 41.66 -4.37 0.72
CA PHE A 744 40.61 -3.34 0.61
C PHE A 744 40.96 -2.07 1.39
N THR A 745 41.52 -2.18 2.59
CA THR A 745 41.96 -1.01 3.38
C THR A 745 43.05 -0.18 2.68
N ARG A 746 43.92 -0.79 1.87
CA ARG A 746 44.90 -0.08 1.03
C ARG A 746 44.19 0.61 -0.14
N ILE A 747 43.41 -0.16 -0.90
CA ILE A 747 42.62 0.29 -2.06
C ILE A 747 41.76 1.50 -1.70
N TRP A 748 41.00 1.42 -0.60
CA TRP A 748 40.14 2.49 -0.10
C TRP A 748 40.93 3.75 0.22
N ASN A 749 42.03 3.64 0.97
CA ASN A 749 42.83 4.80 1.33
C ASN A 749 43.46 5.51 0.13
N GLN A 750 43.84 4.77 -0.92
CA GLN A 750 44.35 5.34 -2.18
C GLN A 750 43.25 5.95 -3.06
N ASN A 751 42.02 5.44 -3.02
CA ASN A 751 40.98 5.77 -4.01
C ASN A 751 39.79 6.59 -3.48
N LYS A 752 39.69 6.82 -2.16
CA LYS A 752 38.57 7.55 -1.55
C LYS A 752 38.41 8.99 -2.03
N ALA A 753 39.48 9.72 -2.36
CA ALA A 753 39.39 11.11 -2.83
C ALA A 753 39.23 11.27 -4.35
N ILE A 754 39.40 10.20 -5.14
CA ILE A 754 39.30 10.26 -6.61
C ILE A 754 37.97 10.86 -7.09
N PRO A 755 36.79 10.49 -6.55
CA PRO A 755 35.54 11.15 -6.95
C PRO A 755 35.50 12.66 -6.62
N ALA A 756 36.06 13.12 -5.49
CA ALA A 756 36.14 14.54 -5.15
C ALA A 756 37.07 15.32 -6.09
N ILE A 757 38.26 14.78 -6.35
CA ILE A 757 39.24 15.33 -7.29
C ILE A 757 38.59 15.48 -8.68
N LEU A 758 37.98 14.42 -9.19
CA LEU A 758 37.34 14.41 -10.50
C LEU A 758 36.09 15.31 -10.58
N MET A 759 35.31 15.44 -9.51
CA MET A 759 34.21 16.41 -9.46
C MET A 759 34.71 17.85 -9.54
N ASN A 760 35.70 18.21 -8.70
CA ASN A 760 36.26 19.56 -8.67
C ASN A 760 36.85 19.96 -10.03
N GLU A 761 37.68 19.07 -10.58
CA GLU A 761 38.34 19.24 -11.87
C GLU A 761 37.30 19.39 -13.01
N ALA A 762 36.35 18.45 -13.10
CA ALA A 762 35.29 18.49 -14.10
C ALA A 762 34.40 19.72 -13.98
N HIS A 763 34.15 20.23 -12.77
CA HIS A 763 33.38 21.46 -12.56
C HIS A 763 34.14 22.70 -13.03
N ILE A 764 35.41 22.86 -12.63
CA ILE A 764 36.24 24.02 -13.02
C ILE A 764 36.36 24.09 -14.55
N ASN A 765 36.63 22.96 -15.21
CA ASN A 765 36.87 22.91 -16.66
C ASN A 765 35.62 22.60 -17.51
N ARG A 766 34.40 22.67 -16.94
CA ARG A 766 33.15 22.22 -17.60
C ARG A 766 32.82 22.88 -18.95
N PHE A 767 33.28 24.10 -19.18
CA PHE A 767 33.05 24.86 -20.43
C PHE A 767 34.18 24.71 -21.46
N ASN A 768 35.30 24.11 -21.08
CA ASN A 768 36.50 23.95 -21.91
C ASN A 768 36.63 22.51 -22.47
N ARG A 769 35.51 21.77 -22.59
CA ARG A 769 35.46 20.30 -22.79
C ARG A 769 34.22 19.76 -23.50
#